data_AF-A0A317JP74-F1
#
_entry.id   AF-A0A317JP74-F1
#
_cell.length_a   1.000
_cell.length_b   1.000
_cell.length_c   1.000
_cell.angle_alpha   90.00
_cell.angle_beta   90.00
_cell.angle_gamma   90.00
#
_symmetry.space_group_name_H-M   'P 1'
#
loop_
_entity.id
_entity.type
_entity.pdbx_description
1 polymer ?
#
loop_
_entity_poly.entity_id
_entity_poly.type
_entity_poly.pdbx_seq_one_letter_code
_entity_poly.pdbx_strand_id
1 'polypeptide(L)'
;MKRNKLLIPTVLFAFLFIFSRKVFATDSFIDNFQGIDNEILSSHENHWEFSNLEPARPGRFGEFQIHSNMAGDGTGDTFSSDQLNYPLSIFFSVNLDFIYNPTISSDTFNQHFIDLRLVSDDTRTYLFRYWLQPEKTDNILNESDDAGGFRPSDVGSYNITGSNSINIKYQNGSFTAYLNGGQILSFTNNLIIPTHIILTMPVNSALLTHFELDNLALPSPSPTPSPSPTPTATPSPKVTPTPIPTPTTFPTPTPFPITHFSQRDTSWNTQIYDHATAWAPAGQTTIDRWGCALTSAATILDYYGLHFIPNLNATLLNPGTLNTWLNNQPDGYLRGGSVNWLAVTRLSKSISTLNPTLPSLEYTYSARNDLTLTSQLTSLHPVILEEPGHFITAYQFHPSTGVIDINDPYYTSTKTTLASYQSNYLSMRLFHPSHTDLSYILATLDQGSNAMLYKISGNQQTLVTGTDLYTQFPIIDPSTGHTSGDPFVIFEDAKPTPGTYTLHITNPNAGVSTLQLYLYLSDGSVSTQPISFLSGQGDQTIQLTIGSTDTITQVVDFSTLQLDLINIKNANLFTFHNYNGNDLHNILTATQHSYQRNKLASKMTYQAFMNLLTLRKSRIQPAAYAILSQDAQYVLQHAF
;
A
#
# COMPACT_ATOMS: atom_id res chain seq x y z
N MET A 1 -40.23 -63.01 0.18
CA MET A 1 -39.88 -64.45 0.12
C MET A 1 -38.38 -64.60 -0.19
N LYS A 2 -37.82 -65.81 -0.01
CA LYS A 2 -36.39 -66.16 0.12
C LYS A 2 -35.37 -65.60 -0.91
N ARG A 3 -34.12 -65.49 -0.41
CA ARG A 3 -32.81 -65.26 -1.09
C ARG A 3 -32.52 -66.22 -2.26
N ASN A 4 -31.67 -65.77 -3.20
CA ASN A 4 -30.33 -66.32 -3.55
C ASN A 4 -29.72 -65.50 -4.71
N LYS A 5 -28.54 -64.87 -4.59
CA LYS A 5 -27.13 -65.37 -4.54
C LYS A 5 -26.48 -65.60 -5.92
N LEU A 6 -25.57 -64.66 -6.25
CA LEU A 6 -24.19 -64.86 -6.74
C LEU A 6 -23.93 -65.52 -8.11
N LEU A 7 -23.19 -64.84 -9.00
CA LEU A 7 -21.84 -65.25 -9.45
C LEU A 7 -21.13 -64.13 -10.24
N ILE A 8 -19.81 -64.01 -10.09
CA ILE A 8 -18.88 -63.26 -10.96
C ILE A 8 -17.79 -64.27 -11.39
N PRO A 9 -17.30 -64.21 -12.64
CA PRO A 9 -15.86 -64.26 -12.84
C PRO A 9 -15.35 -63.20 -13.84
N THR A 10 -14.03 -63.09 -13.92
CA THR A 10 -13.27 -61.94 -14.45
C THR A 10 -12.28 -62.40 -15.54
N VAL A 11 -11.58 -61.45 -16.21
CA VAL A 11 -10.20 -61.56 -16.79
C VAL A 11 -10.00 -61.80 -18.33
N LEU A 12 -9.53 -60.72 -18.99
CA LEU A 12 -8.43 -60.56 -20.00
C LEU A 12 -8.54 -60.82 -21.55
N PHE A 13 -8.39 -59.70 -22.27
CA PHE A 13 -7.29 -59.30 -23.22
C PHE A 13 -7.21 -59.70 -24.72
N ALA A 14 -6.90 -58.64 -25.53
CA ALA A 14 -5.90 -58.57 -26.64
C ALA A 14 -6.22 -59.18 -28.04
N PHE A 15 -5.84 -58.60 -29.20
CA PHE A 15 -5.34 -57.25 -29.62
C PHE A 15 -5.21 -57.17 -31.19
N LEU A 16 -4.83 -55.98 -31.72
CA LEU A 16 -4.31 -55.62 -33.08
C LEU A 16 -5.35 -55.51 -34.25
N PHE A 17 -5.48 -54.44 -35.07
CA PHE A 17 -4.57 -53.45 -35.75
C PHE A 17 -4.14 -53.87 -37.18
N ILE A 18 -3.98 -53.02 -38.23
CA ILE A 18 -4.12 -51.55 -38.52
C ILE A 18 -4.45 -51.37 -40.04
N PHE A 19 -4.91 -50.18 -40.49
CA PHE A 19 -4.65 -49.45 -41.78
C PHE A 19 -5.90 -48.84 -42.45
N SER A 20 -5.95 -47.60 -42.96
CA SER A 20 -5.25 -46.34 -42.61
C SER A 20 -5.79 -45.16 -43.46
N ARG A 21 -6.17 -44.06 -42.81
CA ARG A 21 -5.81 -42.71 -43.26
C ARG A 21 -5.46 -41.87 -42.03
N LYS A 22 -4.17 -41.86 -41.70
CA LYS A 22 -3.62 -40.76 -40.90
C LYS A 22 -3.66 -39.52 -41.80
N VAL A 23 -4.46 -38.52 -41.44
CA VAL A 23 -4.02 -37.15 -41.67
C VAL A 23 -3.08 -36.87 -40.51
N PHE A 24 -1.77 -36.84 -40.80
CA PHE A 24 -0.84 -36.20 -39.88
C PHE A 24 -1.01 -34.70 -40.07
N ALA A 25 -1.77 -34.06 -39.18
CA ALA A 25 -1.50 -32.69 -38.80
C ALA A 25 -0.44 -32.77 -37.69
N THR A 26 0.83 -32.82 -38.10
CA THR A 26 1.95 -32.53 -37.19
C THR A 26 2.15 -31.04 -37.22
N ASP A 27 1.29 -30.32 -36.49
CA ASP A 27 1.42 -28.87 -36.35
C ASP A 27 1.94 -28.57 -34.95
N SER A 28 3.19 -28.13 -34.92
CA SER A 28 3.88 -27.71 -33.70
C SER A 28 3.28 -26.39 -33.22
N PHE A 29 2.73 -26.40 -32.00
CA PHE A 29 2.41 -25.15 -31.32
C PHE A 29 3.72 -24.45 -30.93
N ILE A 30 3.91 -23.21 -31.41
CA ILE A 30 4.97 -22.30 -30.96
C ILE A 30 4.28 -20.98 -30.63
N ASP A 31 3.90 -20.81 -29.37
CA ASP A 31 3.56 -19.50 -28.84
C ASP A 31 4.84 -18.82 -28.37
N ASN A 32 5.04 -17.57 -28.80
CA ASN A 32 6.22 -16.76 -28.52
C ASN A 32 5.75 -15.39 -28.03
N PHE A 33 5.48 -15.28 -26.73
CA PHE A 33 5.41 -13.99 -26.06
C PHE A 33 6.78 -13.33 -26.12
N GLN A 34 6.92 -12.26 -26.92
CA GLN A 34 8.19 -11.57 -27.13
C GLN A 34 8.23 -10.22 -26.39
N GLY A 35 9.25 -10.06 -25.54
CA GLY A 35 9.61 -8.78 -24.94
C GLY A 35 10.28 -7.82 -25.94
N ILE A 36 10.65 -6.63 -25.45
CA ILE A 36 11.23 -5.54 -26.26
C ILE A 36 12.54 -5.95 -26.96
N ASP A 37 13.29 -6.89 -26.38
CA ASP A 37 14.56 -7.41 -26.91
C ASP A 37 14.43 -8.78 -27.63
N ASN A 38 13.22 -9.15 -28.07
CA ASN A 38 12.89 -10.45 -28.68
C ASN A 38 13.06 -11.66 -27.73
N GLU A 39 13.23 -11.42 -26.42
CA GLU A 39 13.27 -12.45 -25.37
C GLU A 39 11.92 -13.17 -25.26
N ILE A 40 11.96 -14.50 -25.21
CA ILE A 40 10.78 -15.38 -25.14
C ILE A 40 10.36 -15.54 -23.67
N LEU A 41 9.16 -15.10 -23.33
CA LEU A 41 8.67 -15.07 -21.95
C LEU A 41 8.12 -16.43 -21.45
N SER A 42 7.94 -17.43 -22.33
CA SER A 42 7.52 -18.80 -21.96
C SER A 42 7.90 -19.84 -23.03
N SER A 43 8.30 -21.06 -22.64
CA SER A 43 8.44 -22.21 -23.55
C SER A 43 8.06 -23.52 -22.85
N HIS A 44 7.20 -24.35 -23.45
CA HIS A 44 6.80 -25.65 -22.88
C HIS A 44 6.70 -26.78 -23.91
N GLU A 45 6.92 -28.02 -23.45
CA GLU A 45 6.70 -29.28 -24.19
C GLU A 45 5.32 -29.90 -23.88
N ASN A 46 4.91 -30.88 -24.70
CA ASN A 46 3.55 -31.44 -24.78
C ASN A 46 3.22 -32.59 -23.79
N HIS A 47 1.95 -33.05 -23.85
CA HIS A 47 1.25 -34.10 -23.06
C HIS A 47 0.67 -33.52 -21.74
N TRP A 48 -0.63 -33.71 -21.42
CA TRP A 48 -1.32 -34.94 -20.93
C TRP A 48 -2.71 -35.20 -21.59
N GLU A 49 -3.54 -36.11 -21.04
CA GLU A 49 -4.94 -36.41 -21.44
C GLU A 49 -5.83 -36.65 -20.20
N PHE A 50 -7.10 -36.22 -20.20
CA PHE A 50 -8.03 -36.43 -19.06
C PHE A 50 -9.28 -37.26 -19.40
N SER A 51 -9.71 -38.06 -18.44
CA SER A 51 -10.95 -38.83 -18.50
C SER A 51 -11.77 -38.75 -17.19
N ASN A 52 -13.04 -38.36 -17.35
CA ASN A 52 -14.17 -38.49 -16.41
C ASN A 52 -14.21 -37.61 -15.13
N LEU A 53 -15.32 -36.88 -14.97
CA LEU A 53 -15.76 -36.20 -13.74
C LEU A 53 -17.17 -36.68 -13.32
N GLU A 54 -17.41 -36.76 -12.01
CA GLU A 54 -18.70 -37.11 -11.37
C GLU A 54 -19.22 -35.94 -10.49
N PRO A 55 -20.54 -35.80 -10.24
CA PRO A 55 -21.10 -34.52 -9.77
C PRO A 55 -21.39 -34.38 -8.26
N ALA A 56 -21.14 -33.16 -7.78
CA ALA A 56 -21.87 -32.41 -6.74
C ALA A 56 -21.78 -32.78 -5.23
N ARG A 57 -21.20 -31.85 -4.45
CA ARG A 57 -21.68 -31.41 -3.12
C ARG A 57 -21.41 -29.90 -2.92
N PRO A 58 -22.19 -29.17 -2.08
CA PRO A 58 -22.09 -27.71 -1.99
C PRO A 58 -20.89 -27.25 -1.14
N GLY A 59 -19.90 -26.64 -1.79
CA GLY A 59 -18.77 -25.91 -1.20
C GLY A 59 -18.98 -24.38 -1.23
N ARG A 60 -18.07 -23.61 -0.62
CA ARG A 60 -18.14 -22.14 -0.52
C ARG A 60 -17.58 -21.45 -1.77
N PHE A 61 -17.74 -20.13 -1.85
CA PHE A 61 -17.20 -19.26 -2.91
C PHE A 61 -15.75 -19.63 -3.30
N GLY A 62 -15.54 -19.85 -4.60
CA GLY A 62 -14.25 -20.22 -5.19
C GLY A 62 -14.17 -21.68 -5.65
N GLU A 63 -14.85 -22.04 -6.75
CA GLU A 63 -14.37 -22.88 -7.88
C GLU A 63 -15.49 -23.41 -8.81
N PHE A 64 -15.11 -23.56 -10.09
CA PHE A 64 -15.72 -24.05 -11.34
C PHE A 64 -17.08 -24.79 -11.41
N GLN A 65 -17.82 -24.48 -12.49
CA GLN A 65 -18.64 -25.44 -13.27
C GLN A 65 -18.57 -25.16 -14.78
N ILE A 66 -18.59 -26.22 -15.60
CA ILE A 66 -18.56 -26.19 -17.08
C ILE A 66 -19.97 -26.48 -17.62
N HIS A 67 -20.47 -25.66 -18.56
CA HIS A 67 -21.66 -25.95 -19.34
C HIS A 67 -21.31 -25.93 -20.84
N SER A 68 -21.63 -27.01 -21.56
CA SER A 68 -21.60 -27.06 -23.03
C SER A 68 -23.02 -26.84 -23.57
N ASN A 69 -23.18 -25.95 -24.55
CA ASN A 69 -24.45 -25.77 -25.26
C ASN A 69 -24.27 -25.84 -26.78
N MET A 70 -25.24 -26.48 -27.45
CA MET A 70 -25.26 -26.75 -28.89
C MET A 70 -26.39 -25.96 -29.59
N ALA A 71 -26.88 -24.88 -28.98
CA ALA A 71 -28.16 -24.25 -29.31
C ALA A 71 -28.13 -22.71 -29.54
N GLY A 72 -26.96 -22.11 -29.78
CA GLY A 72 -26.85 -20.77 -30.37
C GLY A 72 -27.36 -19.59 -29.51
N ASP A 73 -27.41 -19.72 -28.18
CA ASP A 73 -27.90 -18.69 -27.25
C ASP A 73 -26.81 -17.72 -26.75
N GLY A 74 -25.63 -17.70 -27.40
CA GLY A 74 -24.51 -16.83 -27.06
C GLY A 74 -23.57 -17.39 -25.99
N THR A 75 -23.78 -18.61 -25.50
CA THR A 75 -22.87 -19.29 -24.55
C THR A 75 -21.72 -20.02 -25.26
N GLY A 76 -20.83 -19.25 -25.89
CA GLY A 76 -19.58 -19.77 -26.45
C GLY A 76 -18.50 -19.99 -25.40
N ASP A 77 -17.58 -20.92 -25.64
CA ASP A 77 -16.43 -21.16 -24.77
C ASP A 77 -15.58 -19.89 -24.62
N THR A 78 -15.41 -19.42 -23.39
CA THR A 78 -14.53 -18.30 -23.05
C THR A 78 -13.16 -18.85 -22.70
N PHE A 79 -12.19 -18.70 -23.59
CA PHE A 79 -10.80 -19.03 -23.29
C PHE A 79 -10.19 -17.88 -22.49
N SER A 80 -10.46 -17.88 -21.19
CA SER A 80 -9.79 -16.99 -20.27
C SER A 80 -8.35 -17.47 -20.07
N SER A 81 -7.38 -16.71 -20.56
CA SER A 81 -5.98 -16.93 -20.22
C SER A 81 -5.68 -16.40 -18.82
N ASP A 82 -6.43 -16.85 -17.81
CA ASP A 82 -6.29 -16.42 -16.40
C ASP A 82 -4.94 -16.85 -15.78
N GLN A 83 -4.15 -17.63 -16.53
CA GLN A 83 -2.74 -17.94 -16.27
C GLN A 83 -1.78 -16.79 -16.66
N LEU A 84 -2.26 -15.81 -17.45
CA LEU A 84 -1.61 -14.52 -17.70
C LEU A 84 -2.19 -13.43 -16.79
N ASN A 85 -2.37 -13.73 -15.51
CA ASN A 85 -2.61 -12.74 -14.44
C ASN A 85 -1.32 -11.93 -14.15
N TYR A 86 -0.73 -11.36 -15.20
CA TYR A 86 0.44 -10.52 -15.19
C TYR A 86 0.10 -9.21 -15.90
N PRO A 87 0.42 -8.04 -15.30
CA PRO A 87 0.22 -6.77 -15.98
C PRO A 87 1.01 -6.77 -17.29
N LEU A 88 0.29 -6.70 -18.41
CA LEU A 88 0.94 -6.68 -19.73
C LEU A 88 1.77 -5.40 -19.85
N SER A 89 2.98 -5.55 -20.39
CA SER A 89 3.91 -4.44 -20.58
C SER A 89 3.31 -3.32 -21.44
N ILE A 90 3.85 -2.10 -21.32
CA ILE A 90 3.51 -0.97 -22.20
C ILE A 90 3.79 -1.26 -23.69
N PHE A 91 4.53 -2.33 -23.98
CA PHE A 91 4.68 -2.94 -25.29
C PHE A 91 4.50 -4.46 -25.20
N PHE A 92 3.59 -5.04 -25.98
CA PHE A 92 3.50 -6.48 -26.21
C PHE A 92 2.94 -6.82 -27.60
N SER A 93 3.17 -8.05 -28.05
CA SER A 93 2.46 -8.62 -29.20
C SER A 93 2.03 -10.05 -28.93
N VAL A 94 0.83 -10.40 -29.38
CA VAL A 94 0.28 -11.77 -29.36
C VAL A 94 0.06 -12.18 -30.81
N ASN A 95 0.40 -13.43 -31.16
CA ASN A 95 0.14 -13.98 -32.49
C ASN A 95 -0.60 -15.32 -32.34
N LEU A 96 -1.72 -15.47 -33.05
CA LEU A 96 -2.56 -16.65 -33.03
C LEU A 96 -2.85 -17.11 -34.46
N ASP A 97 -2.37 -18.30 -34.82
CA ASP A 97 -2.67 -18.97 -36.08
C ASP A 97 -3.82 -19.97 -35.92
N PHE A 98 -4.76 -19.98 -36.87
CA PHE A 98 -5.89 -20.91 -36.88
C PHE A 98 -6.32 -21.28 -38.31
N ILE A 99 -6.98 -22.43 -38.47
CA ILE A 99 -7.47 -22.92 -39.77
C ILE A 99 -8.99 -22.86 -39.80
N TYR A 100 -9.56 -22.34 -40.89
CA TYR A 100 -11.01 -22.30 -41.10
C TYR A 100 -11.52 -23.46 -41.93
N ASN A 101 -12.66 -24.05 -41.55
CA ASN A 101 -13.31 -25.15 -42.26
C ASN A 101 -14.76 -24.78 -42.66
N PRO A 102 -15.03 -24.47 -43.95
CA PRO A 102 -16.36 -24.05 -44.41
C PRO A 102 -17.43 -25.16 -44.49
N THR A 103 -17.11 -26.40 -44.10
CA THR A 103 -18.05 -27.55 -44.26
C THR A 103 -18.95 -27.81 -43.03
N ILE A 104 -18.86 -26.99 -41.99
CA ILE A 104 -19.62 -27.14 -40.74
C ILE A 104 -20.72 -26.06 -40.69
N SER A 105 -21.96 -26.53 -40.47
CA SER A 105 -23.25 -25.81 -40.35
C SER A 105 -23.57 -24.62 -41.29
N SER A 106 -24.47 -24.87 -42.24
CA SER A 106 -25.28 -23.83 -42.89
C SER A 106 -26.64 -23.66 -42.17
N ASP A 107 -26.82 -22.56 -41.44
CA ASP A 107 -28.14 -21.97 -41.21
C ASP A 107 -28.06 -20.44 -41.27
N THR A 108 -29.21 -19.76 -41.33
CA THR A 108 -29.28 -18.31 -41.59
C THR A 108 -28.99 -17.41 -40.38
N PHE A 109 -28.65 -17.98 -39.22
CA PHE A 109 -28.40 -17.26 -37.97
C PHE A 109 -27.07 -17.65 -37.28
N ASN A 110 -26.34 -18.65 -37.78
CA ASN A 110 -24.97 -18.93 -37.36
C ASN A 110 -24.01 -17.80 -37.79
N GLN A 111 -23.94 -16.78 -36.95
CA GLN A 111 -22.96 -15.71 -37.08
C GLN A 111 -21.62 -16.22 -36.54
N HIS A 112 -20.61 -16.34 -37.40
CA HIS A 112 -19.25 -16.67 -36.98
C HIS A 112 -18.59 -15.41 -36.42
N PHE A 113 -18.00 -15.49 -35.22
CA PHE A 113 -17.29 -14.34 -34.64
C PHE A 113 -16.07 -14.72 -33.81
N ILE A 114 -15.24 -13.72 -33.60
CA ILE A 114 -14.16 -13.72 -32.62
C ILE A 114 -14.41 -12.53 -31.71
N ASP A 115 -14.36 -12.75 -30.40
CA ASP A 115 -14.44 -11.71 -29.39
C ASP A 115 -13.06 -11.50 -28.78
N LEU A 116 -12.57 -10.27 -28.86
CA LEU A 116 -11.44 -9.80 -28.06
C LEU A 116 -11.99 -8.98 -26.91
N ARG A 117 -11.65 -9.36 -25.69
CA ARG A 117 -12.07 -8.67 -24.48
C ARG A 117 -10.83 -8.16 -23.75
N LEU A 118 -10.70 -6.84 -23.65
CA LEU A 118 -9.61 -6.17 -22.92
C LEU A 118 -10.13 -5.76 -21.56
N VAL A 119 -9.47 -6.23 -20.50
CA VAL A 119 -9.75 -5.80 -19.12
C VAL A 119 -8.72 -4.75 -18.73
N SER A 120 -9.19 -3.57 -18.33
CA SER A 120 -8.36 -2.53 -17.74
C SER A 120 -8.94 -2.23 -16.37
N ASP A 121 -8.30 -2.78 -15.34
CA ASP A 121 -8.81 -2.88 -13.96
C ASP A 121 -10.13 -3.68 -13.80
N ASP A 122 -10.48 -3.99 -12.55
CA ASP A 122 -11.63 -4.82 -12.17
C ASP A 122 -13.01 -4.22 -12.53
N THR A 123 -13.04 -2.99 -13.06
CA THR A 123 -14.27 -2.21 -13.25
C THR A 123 -14.59 -1.84 -14.69
N ARG A 124 -13.64 -1.99 -15.64
CA ARG A 124 -13.86 -1.63 -17.05
C ARG A 124 -13.45 -2.72 -18.02
N THR A 125 -14.33 -3.02 -18.95
CA THR A 125 -14.05 -3.99 -20.02
C THR A 125 -14.40 -3.40 -21.38
N TYR A 126 -13.47 -3.50 -22.32
CA TYR A 126 -13.72 -3.20 -23.73
C TYR A 126 -13.95 -4.51 -24.48
N LEU A 127 -15.07 -4.61 -25.20
CA LEU A 127 -15.41 -5.78 -26.02
C LEU A 127 -15.40 -5.41 -27.50
N PHE A 128 -14.53 -6.08 -28.25
CA PHE A 128 -14.41 -5.95 -29.70
C PHE A 128 -14.86 -7.25 -30.35
N ARG A 129 -15.96 -7.19 -31.10
CA ARG A 129 -16.49 -8.35 -31.84
C ARG A 129 -16.16 -8.24 -33.32
N TYR A 130 -15.45 -9.24 -33.82
CA TYR A 130 -15.14 -9.41 -35.23
C TYR A 130 -16.13 -10.39 -35.84
N TRP A 131 -16.99 -9.95 -36.77
CA TRP A 131 -17.89 -10.85 -37.50
C TRP A 131 -17.21 -11.37 -38.77
N LEU A 132 -17.15 -12.69 -38.91
CA LEU A 132 -16.71 -13.39 -40.11
C LEU A 132 -17.96 -13.71 -40.95
N GLN A 133 -18.03 -13.21 -42.18
CA GLN A 133 -19.16 -13.46 -43.11
C GLN A 133 -18.69 -14.36 -44.25
N PRO A 134 -18.96 -15.68 -44.25
CA PRO A 134 -18.37 -16.62 -45.22
C PRO A 134 -18.67 -16.29 -46.69
N GLU A 135 -19.82 -15.67 -46.97
CA GLU A 135 -20.21 -15.21 -48.32
C GLU A 135 -19.63 -13.85 -48.75
N LYS A 136 -18.81 -13.18 -47.93
CA LYS A 136 -18.14 -11.90 -48.27
C LYS A 136 -16.65 -11.96 -47.92
N THR A 137 -15.82 -11.30 -48.72
CA THR A 137 -14.37 -11.16 -48.45
C THR A 137 -14.04 -10.19 -47.31
N ASP A 138 -15.07 -9.54 -46.76
CA ASP A 138 -14.99 -8.29 -46.03
C ASP A 138 -15.58 -8.48 -44.62
N ASN A 139 -14.71 -8.56 -43.62
CA ASN A 139 -15.12 -8.67 -42.22
C ASN A 139 -15.56 -7.32 -41.65
N ILE A 140 -16.55 -7.34 -40.74
CA ILE A 140 -17.06 -6.13 -40.08
C ILE A 140 -16.72 -6.19 -38.59
N LEU A 141 -15.91 -5.22 -38.14
CA LEU A 141 -15.67 -4.96 -36.71
C LEU A 141 -16.83 -4.16 -36.12
N ASN A 142 -17.31 -4.59 -34.95
CA ASN A 142 -18.18 -3.82 -34.07
C ASN A 142 -17.52 -3.64 -32.69
N GLU A 143 -17.25 -2.39 -32.29
CA GLU A 143 -16.75 -2.01 -30.96
C GLU A 143 -17.90 -1.69 -29.99
N SER A 144 -17.85 -2.15 -28.74
CA SER A 144 -18.73 -1.64 -27.66
C SER A 144 -17.91 -1.19 -26.45
N ASP A 145 -18.19 0.02 -26.00
CA ASP A 145 -17.95 0.44 -24.61
C ASP A 145 -19.10 -0.05 -23.71
N ASP A 146 -18.97 0.18 -22.39
CA ASP A 146 -20.03 -0.09 -21.40
C ASP A 146 -21.31 0.75 -21.62
N ALA A 147 -21.35 1.65 -22.62
CA ALA A 147 -22.50 2.46 -22.99
C ALA A 147 -23.28 1.92 -24.23
N GLY A 148 -22.82 0.83 -24.85
CA GLY A 148 -23.65 -0.05 -25.69
C GLY A 148 -23.90 0.42 -27.14
N GLY A 149 -23.02 1.22 -27.73
CA GLY A 149 -23.19 1.78 -29.08
C GLY A 149 -22.24 1.21 -30.14
N PHE A 150 -22.57 0.08 -30.78
CA PHE A 150 -21.75 -0.51 -31.84
C PHE A 150 -21.58 0.39 -33.07
N ARG A 151 -20.33 0.65 -33.48
CA ARG A 151 -19.97 1.35 -34.74
C ARG A 151 -19.13 0.46 -35.68
N PRO A 152 -19.45 0.41 -36.98
CA PRO A 152 -18.62 -0.30 -37.97
C PRO A 152 -17.29 0.41 -38.23
N SER A 153 -16.23 -0.37 -38.46
CA SER A 153 -14.88 0.09 -38.83
C SER A 153 -14.33 -0.66 -40.06
N ASP A 154 -13.11 -0.32 -40.46
CA ASP A 154 -12.43 -0.74 -41.70
C ASP A 154 -12.29 -2.26 -41.91
N VAL A 155 -12.11 -2.65 -43.18
CA VAL A 155 -12.21 -4.02 -43.69
C VAL A 155 -10.84 -4.69 -43.82
N GLY A 156 -10.71 -5.92 -43.29
CA GLY A 156 -9.58 -6.82 -43.57
C GLY A 156 -9.99 -8.11 -44.29
N SER A 157 -9.04 -8.73 -44.98
CA SER A 157 -9.27 -9.88 -45.87
C SER A 157 -9.02 -11.23 -45.19
N TYR A 158 -10.00 -12.12 -45.28
CA TYR A 158 -10.01 -13.45 -44.65
C TYR A 158 -9.80 -14.59 -45.66
N ASN A 159 -9.11 -15.66 -45.24
CA ASN A 159 -8.95 -16.87 -46.04
C ASN A 159 -10.00 -17.93 -45.67
N ILE A 160 -11.06 -17.98 -46.46
CA ILE A 160 -12.20 -18.91 -46.31
C ILE A 160 -11.88 -20.41 -46.57
N THR A 161 -10.64 -20.75 -46.91
CA THR A 161 -10.24 -22.14 -47.26
C THR A 161 -8.85 -22.54 -46.75
N GLY A 162 -8.31 -21.85 -45.74
CA GLY A 162 -6.97 -22.15 -45.22
C GLY A 162 -6.64 -21.49 -43.89
N SER A 163 -5.35 -21.43 -43.59
CA SER A 163 -4.83 -20.79 -42.40
C SER A 163 -5.07 -19.27 -42.42
N ASN A 164 -5.34 -18.72 -41.24
CA ASN A 164 -5.44 -17.31 -40.94
C ASN A 164 -4.59 -17.00 -39.71
N SER A 165 -3.98 -15.81 -39.68
CA SER A 165 -3.20 -15.32 -38.53
C SER A 165 -3.82 -14.05 -37.96
N ILE A 166 -4.01 -14.00 -36.65
CA ILE A 166 -4.35 -12.77 -35.93
C ILE A 166 -3.12 -12.33 -35.14
N ASN A 167 -2.63 -11.13 -35.45
CA ASN A 167 -1.58 -10.50 -34.68
C ASN A 167 -2.12 -9.26 -33.97
N ILE A 168 -1.98 -9.23 -32.65
CA ILE A 168 -2.32 -8.09 -31.80
C ILE A 168 -1.01 -7.41 -31.40
N LYS A 169 -1.01 -6.08 -31.42
CA LYS A 169 0.06 -5.23 -30.88
C LYS A 169 -0.53 -4.17 -29.97
N TYR A 170 0.12 -3.95 -28.85
CA TYR A 170 -0.12 -2.79 -28.01
C TYR A 170 1.21 -2.08 -27.79
N GLN A 171 1.20 -0.76 -27.94
CA GLN A 171 2.38 0.08 -27.74
C GLN A 171 1.93 1.47 -27.24
N ASN A 172 2.31 1.81 -26.00
CA ASN A 172 2.11 3.15 -25.40
C ASN A 172 0.68 3.69 -25.56
N GLY A 173 -0.34 2.92 -25.18
CA GLY A 173 -1.75 3.32 -25.29
C GLY A 173 -2.38 3.12 -26.67
N SER A 174 -1.58 2.80 -27.70
CA SER A 174 -2.10 2.45 -29.02
C SER A 174 -2.24 0.93 -29.16
N PHE A 175 -3.47 0.48 -29.44
CA PHE A 175 -3.79 -0.91 -29.73
C PHE A 175 -4.03 -1.07 -31.22
N THR A 176 -3.44 -2.09 -31.83
CA THR A 176 -3.64 -2.42 -33.25
C THR A 176 -3.73 -3.93 -33.45
N ALA A 177 -4.81 -4.40 -34.08
CA ALA A 177 -4.95 -5.79 -34.50
C ALA A 177 -4.86 -5.92 -36.02
N TYR A 178 -4.25 -7.02 -36.45
CA TYR A 178 -4.07 -7.42 -37.84
C TYR A 178 -4.65 -8.82 -38.06
N LEU A 179 -5.32 -9.02 -39.20
CA LEU A 179 -5.72 -10.33 -39.71
C LEU A 179 -4.99 -10.57 -41.03
N ASN A 180 -4.23 -11.67 -41.12
CA ASN A 180 -3.41 -12.00 -42.29
C ASN A 180 -2.43 -10.87 -42.69
N GLY A 181 -1.99 -10.08 -41.71
CA GLY A 181 -1.16 -8.88 -41.91
C GLY A 181 -1.90 -7.61 -42.33
N GLY A 182 -3.19 -7.67 -42.67
CA GLY A 182 -4.04 -6.50 -42.91
C GLY A 182 -4.56 -5.93 -41.59
N GLN A 183 -4.44 -4.62 -41.37
CA GLN A 183 -4.93 -3.96 -40.15
C GLN A 183 -6.46 -3.94 -40.10
N ILE A 184 -7.06 -4.36 -38.99
CA ILE A 184 -8.52 -4.49 -38.81
C ILE A 184 -9.09 -3.78 -37.60
N LEU A 185 -8.25 -3.45 -36.62
CA LEU A 185 -8.59 -2.59 -35.50
C LEU A 185 -7.38 -1.70 -35.23
N SER A 186 -7.61 -0.41 -35.04
CA SER A 186 -6.62 0.45 -34.40
C SER A 186 -7.34 1.54 -33.61
N PHE A 187 -6.99 1.66 -32.33
CA PHE A 187 -7.44 2.74 -31.47
C PHE A 187 -6.28 3.19 -30.59
N THR A 188 -6.29 4.46 -30.18
CA THR A 188 -5.31 4.99 -29.23
C THR A 188 -6.05 5.55 -28.03
N ASN A 189 -5.84 4.92 -26.87
CA ASN A 189 -6.41 5.35 -25.60
C ASN A 189 -5.35 5.21 -24.49
N ASN A 190 -4.69 6.33 -24.20
CA ASN A 190 -3.61 6.41 -23.21
C ASN A 190 -4.07 6.20 -21.76
N LEU A 191 -5.37 5.98 -21.53
CA LEU A 191 -5.96 5.66 -20.21
C LEU A 191 -6.12 4.15 -20.00
N ILE A 192 -5.95 3.32 -21.04
CA ILE A 192 -6.07 1.87 -20.97
C ILE A 192 -4.68 1.26 -20.86
N ILE A 193 -4.34 0.73 -19.68
CA ILE A 193 -3.25 -0.25 -19.53
C ILE A 193 -3.95 -1.61 -19.39
N PRO A 194 -3.89 -2.50 -20.40
CA PRO A 194 -4.56 -3.79 -20.33
C PRO A 194 -3.87 -4.65 -19.27
N THR A 195 -4.61 -5.07 -18.25
CA THR A 195 -4.09 -6.02 -17.26
C THR A 195 -4.19 -7.45 -17.77
N HIS A 196 -5.23 -7.75 -18.56
CA HIS A 196 -5.49 -9.08 -19.13
C HIS A 196 -6.08 -8.97 -20.53
N ILE A 197 -5.86 -10.01 -21.34
CA ILE A 197 -6.54 -10.23 -22.62
C ILE A 197 -7.33 -11.53 -22.51
N ILE A 198 -8.59 -11.49 -22.89
CA ILE A 198 -9.43 -12.69 -23.02
C ILE A 198 -9.84 -12.81 -24.49
N LEU A 199 -9.68 -14.00 -25.06
CA LEU A 199 -10.08 -14.34 -26.43
C LEU A 199 -11.22 -15.36 -26.36
N THR A 200 -12.39 -14.99 -26.89
CA THR A 200 -13.58 -15.85 -26.91
C THR A 200 -13.91 -16.18 -28.36
N MET A 201 -13.99 -17.47 -28.70
CA MET A 201 -14.11 -17.91 -30.11
C MET A 201 -15.08 -19.08 -30.28
N PRO A 202 -16.20 -18.89 -30.99
CA PRO A 202 -16.95 -19.99 -31.59
C PRO A 202 -16.88 -19.94 -33.13
N VAL A 203 -16.12 -20.87 -33.71
CA VAL A 203 -16.19 -21.21 -35.14
C VAL A 203 -16.31 -22.73 -35.26
N ASN A 204 -17.54 -23.20 -34.99
CA ASN A 204 -18.08 -24.55 -35.20
C ASN A 204 -17.08 -25.68 -35.58
N SER A 205 -16.86 -26.58 -34.62
CA SER A 205 -15.55 -27.16 -34.33
C SER A 205 -15.10 -28.38 -35.14
N ALA A 206 -13.77 -28.46 -35.33
CA ALA A 206 -13.01 -29.69 -35.05
C ALA A 206 -11.52 -29.38 -34.76
N LEU A 207 -11.08 -29.67 -33.53
CA LEU A 207 -9.69 -29.73 -33.01
C LEU A 207 -9.07 -28.45 -32.39
N LEU A 208 -9.29 -28.31 -31.08
CA LEU A 208 -8.22 -28.03 -30.10
C LEU A 208 -8.35 -29.11 -29.02
N THR A 209 -7.40 -30.06 -28.98
CA THR A 209 -7.60 -31.36 -28.28
C THR A 209 -7.04 -31.46 -26.87
N HIS A 210 -6.21 -30.51 -26.42
CA HIS A 210 -5.70 -30.46 -25.05
C HIS A 210 -5.08 -29.10 -24.74
N PHE A 211 -5.30 -28.59 -23.54
CA PHE A 211 -4.43 -27.61 -22.89
C PHE A 211 -4.54 -27.77 -21.36
N GLU A 212 -3.45 -28.16 -20.72
CA GLU A 212 -3.25 -28.14 -19.27
C GLU A 212 -1.81 -27.72 -19.00
N LEU A 213 -1.56 -26.99 -17.92
CA LEU A 213 -0.26 -26.95 -17.28
C LEU A 213 -0.42 -26.85 -15.75
N ASP A 214 0.15 -27.83 -15.05
CA ASP A 214 0.16 -27.92 -13.58
C ASP A 214 1.54 -27.53 -13.03
N ASN A 215 1.53 -26.72 -11.96
CA ASN A 215 2.57 -26.50 -10.96
C ASN A 215 4.07 -26.50 -11.38
N LEU A 216 4.70 -25.32 -11.42
CA LEU A 216 6.17 -25.18 -11.38
C LEU A 216 6.67 -24.17 -10.33
N ALA A 217 7.81 -24.50 -9.72
CA ALA A 217 8.25 -23.98 -8.43
C ALA A 217 9.23 -22.79 -8.51
N LEU A 218 9.50 -22.18 -7.35
CA LEU A 218 10.55 -21.16 -7.18
C LEU A 218 11.91 -21.61 -7.73
N PRO A 219 12.73 -20.70 -8.28
CA PRO A 219 14.13 -20.97 -8.55
C PRO A 219 14.88 -21.23 -7.23
N SER A 220 15.35 -22.47 -7.05
CA SER A 220 16.27 -22.87 -5.98
C SER A 220 17.63 -22.17 -6.16
N PRO A 221 18.32 -21.72 -5.09
CA PRO A 221 19.65 -21.14 -5.23
C PRO A 221 20.64 -22.13 -5.83
N SER A 222 21.37 -21.69 -6.85
CA SER A 222 22.42 -22.49 -7.50
C SER A 222 23.48 -22.95 -6.48
N PRO A 223 23.85 -24.24 -6.46
CA PRO A 223 24.84 -24.74 -5.51
C PRO A 223 26.21 -24.09 -5.76
N THR A 224 26.82 -23.59 -4.68
CA THR A 224 28.17 -23.03 -4.68
C THR A 224 29.18 -24.05 -5.24
N PRO A 225 30.03 -23.70 -6.23
CA PRO A 225 31.00 -24.64 -6.76
C PRO A 225 32.01 -25.05 -5.68
N SER A 226 32.22 -26.36 -5.55
CA SER A 226 33.15 -26.96 -4.60
C SER A 226 34.59 -26.47 -4.83
N PRO A 227 35.37 -26.18 -3.77
CA PRO A 227 36.75 -25.70 -3.93
C PRO A 227 37.63 -26.76 -4.61
N SER A 228 38.16 -26.42 -5.79
CA SER A 228 39.17 -27.21 -6.48
C SER A 228 40.46 -27.30 -5.64
N PRO A 229 41.14 -28.46 -5.56
CA PRO A 229 42.31 -28.62 -4.72
C PRO A 229 43.46 -27.69 -5.13
N THR A 230 44.00 -26.98 -4.15
CA THR A 230 45.06 -25.98 -4.31
C THR A 230 46.33 -26.59 -4.89
N PRO A 231 46.83 -26.17 -6.07
CA PRO A 231 48.12 -26.62 -6.57
C PRO A 231 49.26 -26.08 -5.69
N THR A 232 50.24 -26.94 -5.43
CA THR A 232 51.36 -26.66 -4.53
C THR A 232 52.20 -25.48 -5.00
N ALA A 233 52.56 -24.58 -4.07
CA ALA A 233 53.33 -23.38 -4.38
C ALA A 233 54.71 -23.72 -4.99
N THR A 234 54.92 -23.27 -6.23
CA THR A 234 56.25 -23.24 -6.87
C THR A 234 56.86 -21.86 -6.64
N PRO A 235 58.13 -21.73 -6.21
CA PRO A 235 58.70 -20.44 -5.84
C PRO A 235 58.83 -19.50 -7.05
N SER A 236 58.06 -18.40 -7.03
CA SER A 236 58.13 -17.36 -8.06
C SER A 236 59.37 -16.47 -7.87
N PRO A 237 60.12 -16.13 -8.94
CA PRO A 237 61.31 -15.29 -8.82
C PRO A 237 60.98 -13.84 -8.44
N LYS A 238 61.92 -13.22 -7.71
CA LYS A 238 61.85 -11.83 -7.24
C LYS A 238 61.75 -10.84 -8.40
N VAL A 239 60.57 -10.28 -8.64
CA VAL A 239 60.36 -9.22 -9.64
C VAL A 239 60.70 -7.85 -9.03
N THR A 240 61.48 -7.07 -9.78
CA THR A 240 61.91 -5.69 -9.49
C THR A 240 60.70 -4.73 -9.42
N PRO A 241 60.69 -3.72 -8.53
CA PRO A 241 59.54 -2.80 -8.41
C PRO A 241 59.30 -1.99 -9.70
N THR A 242 58.13 -2.21 -10.30
CA THR A 242 57.56 -1.37 -11.37
C THR A 242 57.08 -0.04 -10.76
N PRO A 243 57.26 1.11 -11.44
CA PRO A 243 56.80 2.40 -10.91
C PRO A 243 55.29 2.43 -10.67
N ILE A 244 54.89 3.03 -9.55
CA ILE A 244 53.48 3.24 -9.18
C ILE A 244 52.81 4.14 -10.23
N PRO A 245 51.69 3.74 -10.83
CA PRO A 245 50.90 4.64 -11.67
C PRO A 245 50.33 5.77 -10.81
N THR A 246 50.52 7.01 -11.26
CA THR A 246 49.92 8.21 -10.68
C THR A 246 48.42 8.00 -10.47
N PRO A 247 47.84 8.38 -9.31
CA PRO A 247 46.40 8.22 -9.09
C PRO A 247 45.63 8.97 -10.16
N THR A 248 44.93 8.23 -11.02
CA THR A 248 43.95 8.78 -11.95
C THR A 248 42.86 9.44 -11.13
N THR A 249 42.70 10.75 -11.29
CA THR A 249 41.60 11.50 -10.68
C THR A 249 40.27 10.85 -11.07
N PHE A 250 39.59 10.29 -10.07
CA PHE A 250 38.21 9.83 -10.23
C PHE A 250 37.39 11.00 -10.79
N PRO A 251 36.53 10.79 -11.81
CA PRO A 251 35.67 11.86 -12.29
C PRO A 251 34.82 12.35 -11.12
N THR A 252 34.87 13.65 -10.85
CA THR A 252 34.01 14.26 -9.83
C THR A 252 32.57 13.81 -10.09
N PRO A 253 31.85 13.24 -9.10
CA PRO A 253 30.47 12.84 -9.32
C PRO A 253 29.69 14.04 -9.83
N THR A 254 29.14 13.91 -11.04
CA THR A 254 28.23 14.91 -11.60
C THR A 254 27.10 15.12 -10.59
N PRO A 255 26.80 16.36 -10.17
CA PRO A 255 25.73 16.59 -9.19
C PRO A 255 24.42 16.08 -9.78
N PHE A 256 23.87 15.03 -9.17
CA PHE A 256 22.54 14.56 -9.49
C PHE A 256 21.57 15.65 -9.02
N PRO A 257 20.83 16.32 -9.92
CA PRO A 257 20.09 17.51 -9.55
C PRO A 257 18.89 17.11 -8.70
N ILE A 258 18.96 17.36 -7.39
CA ILE A 258 17.79 17.40 -6.54
C ILE A 258 16.90 18.58 -6.98
N THR A 259 15.58 18.42 -6.95
CA THR A 259 14.67 19.50 -7.34
C THR A 259 14.53 20.53 -6.22
N HIS A 260 14.88 21.79 -6.51
CA HIS A 260 14.78 22.90 -5.53
C HIS A 260 13.35 23.47 -5.48
N PHE A 261 12.39 22.68 -4.99
CA PHE A 261 11.03 23.19 -4.78
C PHE A 261 11.02 24.33 -3.73
N SER A 262 10.18 25.34 -3.95
CA SER A 262 9.91 26.41 -2.98
C SER A 262 8.47 26.39 -2.51
N GLN A 263 8.25 26.59 -1.21
CA GLN A 263 6.89 26.80 -0.67
C GLN A 263 6.25 28.11 -1.17
N ARG A 264 7.07 29.02 -1.74
CA ARG A 264 6.64 30.33 -2.28
C ARG A 264 6.32 30.33 -3.78
N ASP A 265 6.40 29.19 -4.48
CA ASP A 265 6.07 29.10 -5.91
C ASP A 265 4.60 29.46 -6.18
N THR A 266 4.36 30.32 -7.17
CA THR A 266 3.02 30.83 -7.53
C THR A 266 2.00 29.75 -7.91
N SER A 267 2.45 28.54 -8.22
CA SER A 267 1.60 27.41 -8.60
C SER A 267 0.84 26.79 -7.41
N TRP A 268 1.35 26.95 -6.18
CA TRP A 268 0.75 26.36 -4.97
C TRP A 268 0.84 27.24 -3.71
N ASN A 269 1.62 28.32 -3.70
CA ASN A 269 1.87 29.14 -2.51
C ASN A 269 0.60 29.68 -1.82
N THR A 270 -0.48 29.90 -2.58
CA THR A 270 -1.80 30.39 -2.13
C THR A 270 -2.79 29.28 -1.75
N GLN A 271 -2.43 28.00 -1.91
CA GLN A 271 -3.25 26.90 -1.41
C GLN A 271 -3.26 26.90 0.11
N ILE A 272 -4.38 26.52 0.72
CA ILE A 272 -4.47 26.35 2.18
C ILE A 272 -3.56 25.18 2.57
N TYR A 273 -2.65 25.44 3.51
CA TYR A 273 -1.76 24.43 4.06
C TYR A 273 -2.50 23.61 5.11
N ASP A 274 -2.43 22.27 5.04
CA ASP A 274 -3.17 21.40 5.97
C ASP A 274 -4.65 21.89 6.07
N HIS A 275 -5.14 22.10 7.29
CA HIS A 275 -6.41 22.69 7.66
C HIS A 275 -6.16 24.00 8.41
N ALA A 276 -5.11 24.76 8.03
CA ALA A 276 -4.61 25.93 8.76
C ALA A 276 -5.68 27.01 9.02
N THR A 277 -6.80 27.02 8.30
CA THR A 277 -7.99 27.82 8.65
C THR A 277 -8.55 27.55 10.05
N ALA A 278 -8.22 26.42 10.69
CA ALA A 278 -8.66 26.03 12.02
C ALA A 278 -7.69 26.45 13.14
N TRP A 279 -6.41 26.69 12.84
CA TRP A 279 -5.36 26.92 13.85
C TRP A 279 -4.45 28.12 13.59
N ALA A 280 -4.28 28.57 12.34
CA ALA A 280 -3.44 29.70 11.98
C ALA A 280 -4.22 31.03 12.03
N PRO A 281 -3.53 32.18 12.18
CA PRO A 281 -4.16 33.49 12.10
C PRO A 281 -4.88 33.74 10.77
N ALA A 282 -5.99 34.47 10.81
CA ALA A 282 -6.78 34.80 9.62
C ALA A 282 -5.92 35.48 8.54
N GLY A 283 -5.96 34.95 7.31
CA GLY A 283 -5.15 35.43 6.19
C GLY A 283 -3.70 34.95 6.18
N GLN A 284 -3.29 34.07 7.11
CA GLN A 284 -1.97 33.44 7.19
C GLN A 284 -2.14 31.91 7.19
N THR A 285 -2.88 31.35 6.23
CA THR A 285 -3.35 29.94 6.25
C THR A 285 -2.75 29.09 5.14
N THR A 286 -1.68 29.54 4.49
CA THR A 286 -1.28 29.11 3.14
C THR A 286 0.10 28.45 3.10
N ILE A 287 0.38 27.69 2.02
CA ILE A 287 1.65 26.95 1.85
C ILE A 287 2.86 27.89 1.92
N ASP A 288 2.75 29.14 1.45
CA ASP A 288 3.84 30.13 1.55
C ASP A 288 4.30 30.39 2.99
N ARG A 289 3.39 30.25 3.97
CA ARG A 289 3.63 30.49 5.40
C ARG A 289 4.23 29.28 6.11
N TRP A 290 3.62 28.11 5.91
CA TRP A 290 3.82 26.93 6.77
C TRP A 290 4.41 25.72 6.04
N GLY A 291 4.55 25.77 4.71
CA GLY A 291 4.81 24.61 3.85
C GLY A 291 6.24 24.04 3.84
N CYS A 292 7.08 24.32 4.83
CA CYS A 292 8.50 23.94 4.79
C CYS A 292 8.73 22.42 4.89
N ALA A 293 8.07 21.77 5.85
CA ALA A 293 8.09 20.31 6.01
C ALA A 293 7.54 19.60 4.76
N LEU A 294 6.40 20.09 4.26
CA LEU A 294 5.72 19.60 3.05
C LEU A 294 6.59 19.71 1.80
N THR A 295 7.23 20.86 1.60
CA THR A 295 8.09 21.12 0.42
C THR A 295 9.36 20.28 0.48
N SER A 296 9.90 20.06 1.69
CA SER A 296 11.01 19.14 1.91
C SER A 296 10.60 17.68 1.61
N ALA A 297 9.41 17.24 2.05
CA ALA A 297 8.88 15.91 1.70
C ALA A 297 8.69 15.73 0.19
N ALA A 298 8.12 16.72 -0.51
CA ALA A 298 8.00 16.69 -1.98
C ALA A 298 9.39 16.61 -2.67
N THR A 299 10.40 17.30 -2.13
CA THR A 299 11.78 17.25 -2.62
C THR A 299 12.39 15.85 -2.48
N ILE A 300 12.17 15.17 -1.35
CA ILE A 300 12.63 13.79 -1.12
C ILE A 300 11.93 12.79 -2.06
N LEU A 301 10.61 12.91 -2.24
CA LEU A 301 9.85 12.02 -3.12
C LEU A 301 10.32 12.16 -4.57
N ASP A 302 10.48 13.38 -5.05
CA ASP A 302 10.98 13.66 -6.40
C ASP A 302 12.41 13.15 -6.63
N TYR A 303 13.30 13.31 -5.64
CA TYR A 303 14.67 12.78 -5.68
C TYR A 303 14.72 11.26 -5.93
N TYR A 304 13.80 10.50 -5.34
CA TYR A 304 13.69 9.05 -5.51
C TYR A 304 12.80 8.62 -6.69
N GLY A 305 12.48 9.53 -7.62
CA GLY A 305 11.75 9.23 -8.86
C GLY A 305 10.24 9.13 -8.72
N LEU A 306 9.68 9.48 -7.56
CA LEU A 306 8.26 9.33 -7.22
C LEU A 306 7.43 10.52 -7.75
N HIS A 307 7.56 10.80 -9.05
CA HIS A 307 7.10 12.05 -9.67
C HIS A 307 5.57 12.18 -9.85
N PHE A 308 4.73 11.23 -9.42
CA PHE A 308 3.30 11.24 -9.72
C PHE A 308 2.44 10.82 -8.52
N ILE A 309 1.32 11.52 -8.30
CA ILE A 309 0.35 11.16 -7.25
C ILE A 309 -0.62 10.09 -7.81
N PRO A 310 -0.77 8.91 -7.14
CA PRO A 310 -1.77 7.91 -7.48
C PRO A 310 -3.19 8.48 -7.43
N ASN A 311 -4.07 7.99 -8.31
CA ASN A 311 -5.51 8.32 -8.34
C ASN A 311 -5.89 9.80 -8.57
N LEU A 312 -4.91 10.68 -8.86
CA LEU A 312 -5.13 12.04 -9.37
C LEU A 312 -4.73 12.15 -10.85
N ASN A 313 -5.24 11.29 -11.72
CA ASN A 313 -4.97 11.29 -13.18
C ASN A 313 -3.46 11.33 -13.54
N ALA A 314 -2.60 10.71 -12.73
CA ALA A 314 -1.13 10.82 -12.83
C ALA A 314 -0.63 12.28 -12.87
N THR A 315 -1.17 13.14 -12.00
CA THR A 315 -0.68 14.52 -11.82
C THR A 315 0.71 14.51 -11.20
N LEU A 316 1.59 15.38 -11.70
CA LEU A 316 2.96 15.59 -11.20
C LEU A 316 2.96 15.86 -9.68
N LEU A 317 3.84 15.15 -8.97
CA LEU A 317 4.08 15.35 -7.56
C LEU A 317 4.88 16.63 -7.33
N ASN A 318 4.32 17.53 -6.54
CA ASN A 318 4.90 18.80 -6.12
C ASN A 318 4.30 19.18 -4.76
N PRO A 319 4.76 20.25 -4.08
CA PRO A 319 4.24 20.61 -2.75
C PRO A 319 2.72 20.82 -2.72
N GLY A 320 2.11 21.39 -3.76
CA GLY A 320 0.65 21.60 -3.81
C GLY A 320 -0.15 20.30 -4.02
N THR A 321 0.30 19.41 -4.89
CA THR A 321 -0.37 18.13 -5.13
C THR A 321 -0.16 17.15 -3.97
N LEU A 322 0.99 17.21 -3.30
CA LEU A 322 1.25 16.51 -2.04
C LEU A 322 0.36 17.03 -0.90
N ASN A 323 0.23 18.35 -0.73
CA ASN A 323 -0.69 18.96 0.25
C ASN A 323 -2.14 18.54 0.00
N THR A 324 -2.55 18.54 -1.26
CA THR A 324 -3.88 18.07 -1.68
C THR A 324 -4.07 16.58 -1.38
N TRP A 325 -3.07 15.73 -1.61
CA TRP A 325 -3.16 14.32 -1.27
C TRP A 325 -3.26 14.11 0.24
N LEU A 326 -2.35 14.71 1.03
CA LEU A 326 -2.29 14.61 2.49
C LEU A 326 -3.59 15.09 3.16
N ASN A 327 -4.18 16.20 2.70
CA ASN A 327 -5.46 16.70 3.22
C ASN A 327 -6.64 15.74 3.01
N ASN A 328 -6.55 14.84 2.02
CA ASN A 328 -7.56 13.80 1.78
C ASN A 328 -7.26 12.50 2.54
N GLN A 329 -6.24 12.46 3.41
CA GLN A 329 -5.87 11.30 4.19
C GLN A 329 -6.28 11.44 5.67
N PRO A 330 -6.68 10.34 6.35
CA PRO A 330 -7.00 10.36 7.79
C PRO A 330 -5.77 10.60 8.69
N ASP A 331 -4.57 10.48 8.11
CA ASP A 331 -3.27 10.53 8.75
C ASP A 331 -2.34 11.61 8.15
N GLY A 332 -2.76 12.41 7.18
CA GLY A 332 -1.83 13.26 6.40
C GLY A 332 -1.04 14.29 7.23
N TYR A 333 -1.66 14.85 8.26
CA TYR A 333 -1.05 15.83 9.16
C TYR A 333 -1.28 15.48 10.63
N LEU A 334 -0.32 15.88 11.47
CA LEU A 334 -0.32 15.71 12.92
C LEU A 334 -0.57 17.08 13.58
N ARG A 335 -1.60 17.14 14.43
CA ARG A 335 -1.95 18.30 15.28
C ARG A 335 -1.93 19.63 14.50
N GLY A 336 -1.13 20.61 14.91
CA GLY A 336 -1.03 21.94 14.27
C GLY A 336 -0.23 21.91 12.98
N GLY A 337 -0.71 21.18 11.97
CA GLY A 337 -0.14 21.13 10.62
C GLY A 337 1.27 20.54 10.52
N SER A 338 1.74 19.72 11.46
CA SER A 338 3.00 19.00 11.27
C SER A 338 2.80 17.90 10.23
N VAL A 339 3.67 17.79 9.22
CA VAL A 339 3.57 16.71 8.21
C VAL A 339 3.74 15.36 8.91
N ASN A 340 2.85 14.41 8.62
CA ASN A 340 3.05 13.03 9.05
C ASN A 340 3.98 12.31 8.06
N TRP A 341 5.19 11.99 8.52
CA TRP A 341 6.20 11.31 7.71
C TRP A 341 5.78 9.89 7.31
N LEU A 342 4.92 9.22 8.09
CA LEU A 342 4.36 7.90 7.74
C LEU A 342 3.26 7.99 6.67
N ALA A 343 2.54 9.11 6.56
CA ALA A 343 1.65 9.33 5.42
C ALA A 343 2.46 9.52 4.12
N VAL A 344 3.64 10.15 4.20
CA VAL A 344 4.58 10.32 3.08
C VAL A 344 5.17 8.97 2.63
N THR A 345 5.54 8.07 3.56
CA THR A 345 5.98 6.72 3.19
C THR A 345 4.84 5.90 2.57
N ARG A 346 3.63 5.98 3.12
CA ARG A 346 2.43 5.33 2.57
C ARG A 346 2.10 5.78 1.14
N LEU A 347 2.30 7.07 0.83
CA LEU A 347 2.23 7.57 -0.55
C LEU A 347 3.30 6.93 -1.45
N SER A 348 4.56 6.88 -1.02
CA SER A 348 5.64 6.25 -1.79
C SER A 348 5.38 4.76 -2.07
N LYS A 349 4.81 4.02 -1.11
CA LYS A 349 4.37 2.64 -1.29
C LYS A 349 3.23 2.54 -2.30
N SER A 350 2.25 3.43 -2.23
CA SER A 350 1.14 3.49 -3.19
C SER A 350 1.63 3.73 -4.62
N ILE A 351 2.63 4.61 -4.81
CA ILE A 351 3.30 4.85 -6.10
C ILE A 351 4.06 3.60 -6.56
N SER A 352 4.82 2.98 -5.67
CA SER A 352 5.64 1.79 -5.97
C SER A 352 4.82 0.54 -6.24
N THR A 353 3.61 0.43 -5.69
CA THR A 353 2.65 -0.63 -6.04
C THR A 353 2.16 -0.49 -7.48
N LEU A 354 2.00 0.74 -7.98
CA LEU A 354 1.64 1.01 -9.38
C LEU A 354 2.85 0.94 -10.33
N ASN A 355 4.06 1.20 -9.84
CA ASN A 355 5.30 1.05 -10.60
C ASN A 355 6.39 0.37 -9.74
N PRO A 356 6.49 -0.98 -9.76
CA PRO A 356 7.42 -1.73 -8.92
C PRO A 356 8.92 -1.48 -9.17
N THR A 357 9.28 -0.72 -10.22
CA THR A 357 10.66 -0.27 -10.45
C THR A 357 11.06 0.92 -9.56
N LEU A 358 10.08 1.60 -8.95
CA LEU A 358 10.29 2.67 -7.99
C LEU A 358 10.31 2.13 -6.55
N PRO A 359 11.10 2.74 -5.64
CA PRO A 359 11.21 2.30 -4.26
C PRO A 359 10.10 2.88 -3.39
N SER A 360 9.55 2.06 -2.49
CA SER A 360 8.84 2.59 -1.32
C SER A 360 9.88 3.12 -0.33
N LEU A 361 9.66 4.29 0.23
CA LEU A 361 10.56 4.89 1.20
C LEU A 361 10.14 4.46 2.61
N GLU A 362 11.07 3.96 3.40
CA GLU A 362 10.91 3.81 4.85
C GLU A 362 11.40 5.07 5.55
N TYR A 363 10.65 5.51 6.55
CA TYR A 363 10.96 6.68 7.37
C TYR A 363 11.66 6.24 8.66
N THR A 364 12.59 7.06 9.16
CA THR A 364 13.16 6.90 10.50
C THR A 364 13.46 8.26 11.11
N TYR A 365 13.08 8.44 12.38
CA TYR A 365 13.46 9.59 13.20
C TYR A 365 14.94 9.50 13.62
N SER A 366 15.60 10.64 13.78
CA SER A 366 16.85 10.68 14.54
C SER A 366 17.03 12.04 15.22
N ALA A 367 17.46 12.06 16.47
CA ALA A 367 18.02 13.26 17.07
C ALA A 367 19.28 13.72 16.31
N ARG A 368 19.75 14.96 16.54
CA ARG A 368 20.98 15.50 15.91
C ARG A 368 22.13 14.48 15.97
N ASN A 369 22.64 14.05 14.82
CA ASN A 369 23.75 13.11 14.71
C ASN A 369 24.58 13.40 13.44
N ASP A 370 25.63 14.22 13.62
CA ASP A 370 26.45 14.74 12.53
C ASP A 370 27.24 13.64 11.78
N LEU A 371 27.53 12.52 12.44
CA LEU A 371 28.16 11.35 11.80
C LEU A 371 27.18 10.64 10.87
N THR A 372 25.95 10.42 11.31
CA THR A 372 24.89 9.87 10.45
C THR A 372 24.60 10.82 9.29
N LEU A 373 24.44 12.13 9.56
CA LEU A 373 24.18 13.13 8.52
C LEU A 373 25.26 13.12 7.44
N THR A 374 26.53 13.28 7.82
CA THR A 374 27.63 13.29 6.84
C THR A 374 27.77 11.96 6.09
N SER A 375 27.48 10.83 6.72
CA SER A 375 27.47 9.50 6.07
C SER A 375 26.37 9.38 5.00
N GLN A 376 25.14 9.80 5.32
CA GLN A 376 24.01 9.81 4.36
C GLN A 376 24.30 10.72 3.17
N LEU A 377 24.71 11.96 3.43
CA LEU A 377 25.00 12.95 2.38
C LEU A 377 26.22 12.60 1.52
N THR A 378 27.23 11.89 2.06
CA THR A 378 28.34 11.34 1.27
C THR A 378 27.87 10.20 0.36
N SER A 379 26.86 9.46 0.80
CA SER A 379 26.20 8.38 0.03
C SER A 379 25.11 8.89 -0.92
N LEU A 380 24.95 10.22 -1.05
CA LEU A 380 23.91 10.90 -1.82
C LEU A 380 22.47 10.57 -1.36
N HIS A 381 22.26 10.21 -0.09
CA HIS A 381 20.92 10.11 0.49
C HIS A 381 20.55 11.45 1.15
N PRO A 382 19.60 12.22 0.59
CA PRO A 382 19.17 13.48 1.18
C PRO A 382 18.40 13.25 2.49
N VAL A 383 18.50 14.21 3.41
CA VAL A 383 17.95 14.15 4.76
C VAL A 383 17.19 15.44 5.04
N ILE A 384 15.97 15.34 5.56
CA ILE A 384 15.24 16.52 6.04
C ILE A 384 15.75 16.84 7.45
N LEU A 385 16.18 18.07 7.67
CA LEU A 385 16.62 18.59 8.97
C LEU A 385 15.53 19.46 9.59
N GLU A 386 15.30 19.27 10.88
CA GLU A 386 14.46 20.15 11.70
C GLU A 386 15.32 21.28 12.29
N GLU A 387 15.03 22.50 11.91
CA GLU A 387 15.52 23.72 12.53
C GLU A 387 14.49 24.24 13.56
N PRO A 388 14.87 25.14 14.48
CA PRO A 388 13.91 25.83 15.35
C PRO A 388 12.80 26.52 14.55
N GLY A 389 11.63 25.88 14.48
CA GLY A 389 10.44 26.36 13.75
C GLY A 389 10.46 26.18 12.24
N HIS A 390 11.40 25.43 11.65
CA HIS A 390 11.53 25.30 10.19
C HIS A 390 12.06 23.93 9.77
N PHE A 391 11.85 23.56 8.50
CA PHE A 391 12.38 22.32 7.93
C PHE A 391 13.08 22.60 6.60
N ILE A 392 14.25 22.00 6.41
CA ILE A 392 15.11 22.14 5.22
C ILE A 392 15.59 20.76 4.76
N THR A 393 15.96 20.62 3.49
CA THR A 393 16.51 19.36 2.96
C THR A 393 18.00 19.49 2.72
N ALA A 394 18.84 18.78 3.48
CA ALA A 394 20.26 18.63 3.16
C ALA A 394 20.45 17.51 2.14
N TYR A 395 21.32 17.71 1.14
CA TYR A 395 21.45 16.76 0.03
C TYR A 395 22.88 16.42 -0.40
N GLN A 396 23.88 17.22 -0.03
CA GLN A 396 25.28 16.94 -0.36
C GLN A 396 26.22 17.40 0.75
N PHE A 397 27.25 16.60 1.02
CA PHE A 397 28.38 16.95 1.88
C PHE A 397 29.65 17.02 1.04
N HIS A 398 30.50 18.02 1.31
CA HIS A 398 31.76 18.26 0.62
C HIS A 398 32.94 17.99 1.57
N PRO A 399 33.53 16.79 1.59
CA PRO A 399 34.54 16.42 2.60
C PRO A 399 35.80 17.29 2.60
N SER A 400 36.13 17.93 1.48
CA SER A 400 37.30 18.81 1.33
C SER A 400 37.11 20.20 1.95
N THR A 401 35.86 20.64 2.16
CA THR A 401 35.53 21.98 2.68
C THR A 401 34.71 21.92 3.97
N GLY A 402 34.12 20.77 4.31
CA GLY A 402 33.18 20.62 5.42
C GLY A 402 31.80 21.22 5.16
N VAL A 403 31.52 21.69 3.93
CA VAL A 403 30.25 22.33 3.57
C VAL A 403 29.16 21.26 3.39
N ILE A 404 27.96 21.55 3.89
CA ILE A 404 26.73 20.82 3.62
C ILE A 404 25.82 21.73 2.81
N ASP A 405 25.41 21.29 1.61
CA ASP A 405 24.45 21.98 0.76
C ASP A 405 23.02 21.62 1.17
N ILE A 406 22.12 22.61 1.10
CA ILE A 406 20.72 22.49 1.48
C ILE A 406 19.80 23.11 0.41
N ASN A 407 18.60 22.53 0.27
CA ASN A 407 17.43 23.22 -0.27
C ASN A 407 16.60 23.75 0.91
N ASP A 408 16.43 25.07 0.98
CA ASP A 408 15.56 25.73 1.95
C ASP A 408 14.24 26.14 1.26
N PRO A 409 13.10 25.49 1.60
CA PRO A 409 11.80 25.76 0.97
C PRO A 409 11.38 27.23 0.91
N TYR A 410 11.74 28.03 1.92
CA TYR A 410 11.39 29.44 2.00
C TYR A 410 12.53 30.31 1.48
N TYR A 411 13.77 30.08 1.93
CA TYR A 411 14.94 30.92 1.61
C TYR A 411 15.79 30.40 0.44
N THR A 412 15.18 29.73 -0.54
CA THR A 412 15.82 29.03 -1.68
C THR A 412 17.01 29.75 -2.35
N SER A 413 16.99 31.07 -2.46
CA SER A 413 18.06 31.87 -3.11
C SER A 413 19.04 32.55 -2.15
N THR A 414 18.81 32.49 -0.83
CA THR A 414 19.63 33.19 0.18
C THR A 414 20.20 32.27 1.25
N LYS A 415 19.73 31.03 1.38
CA LYS A 415 20.28 29.99 2.25
C LYS A 415 20.44 28.69 1.47
N THR A 416 21.65 28.46 0.97
CA THR A 416 22.00 27.29 0.14
C THR A 416 22.93 26.30 0.85
N THR A 417 23.41 26.63 2.06
CA THR A 417 24.26 25.74 2.87
C THR A 417 23.84 25.74 4.33
N LEU A 418 24.12 24.65 5.06
CA LEU A 418 23.81 24.53 6.50
C LEU A 418 24.58 25.55 7.36
N ALA A 419 25.65 26.16 6.82
CA ALA A 419 26.35 27.28 7.47
C ALA A 419 25.43 28.51 7.68
N SER A 420 24.38 28.68 6.86
CA SER A 420 23.33 29.69 7.09
C SER A 420 22.52 29.47 8.38
N TYR A 421 22.62 28.27 8.96
CA TYR A 421 22.05 27.83 10.23
C TYR A 421 23.13 27.55 11.29
N GLN A 422 24.33 28.14 11.13
CA GLN A 422 25.48 27.95 12.01
C GLN A 422 25.96 26.49 12.12
N SER A 423 25.68 25.66 11.11
CA SER A 423 25.94 24.20 11.13
C SER A 423 25.31 23.49 12.34
N ASN A 424 24.11 23.95 12.72
CA ASN A 424 23.25 23.38 13.73
C ASN A 424 21.95 22.86 13.10
N TYR A 425 21.25 21.98 13.81
CA TYR A 425 19.91 21.44 13.55
C TYR A 425 19.46 20.66 14.80
N LEU A 426 18.16 20.45 14.98
CA LEU A 426 17.56 19.79 16.15
C LEU A 426 17.48 18.27 15.96
N SER A 427 16.97 17.84 14.81
CA SER A 427 16.68 16.44 14.50
C SER A 427 16.65 16.19 12.99
N MET A 428 16.48 14.95 12.58
CA MET A 428 16.47 14.48 11.20
C MET A 428 15.24 13.63 10.90
N ARG A 429 14.80 13.65 9.65
CA ARG A 429 13.89 12.64 9.07
C ARG A 429 14.65 11.96 7.93
N LEU A 430 14.96 10.68 8.11
CA LEU A 430 15.67 9.88 7.11
C LEU A 430 14.64 9.12 6.27
N PHE A 431 14.92 9.00 4.97
CA PHE A 431 14.11 8.25 4.02
C PHE A 431 14.97 7.23 3.28
N HIS A 432 14.66 5.96 3.45
CA HIS A 432 15.44 4.83 2.96
C HIS A 432 14.67 4.06 1.87
N PRO A 433 15.17 4.02 0.63
CA PRO A 433 14.60 3.20 -0.44
C PRO A 433 14.52 1.72 -0.04
N SER A 434 13.34 1.13 -0.23
CA SER A 434 13.03 -0.25 0.14
C SER A 434 11.82 -0.76 -0.66
N HIS A 435 11.41 -2.00 -0.42
CA HIS A 435 10.11 -2.54 -0.88
C HIS A 435 9.31 -3.16 0.28
N THR A 436 9.66 -2.81 1.53
CA THR A 436 9.42 -3.62 2.73
C THR A 436 8.18 -3.17 3.54
N ASP A 437 8.20 -3.47 4.83
CA ASP A 437 7.11 -3.43 5.80
C ASP A 437 6.97 -2.02 6.39
N LEU A 438 5.85 -1.34 6.10
CA LEU A 438 5.55 -0.01 6.63
C LEU A 438 4.79 -0.03 7.98
N SER A 439 4.69 -1.18 8.66
CA SER A 439 3.94 -1.25 9.91
C SER A 439 4.59 -0.42 11.02
N TYR A 440 3.75 0.23 11.83
CA TYR A 440 4.18 1.24 12.78
C TYR A 440 3.11 1.49 13.85
N ILE A 441 3.53 1.86 15.07
CA ILE A 441 2.69 2.52 16.07
C ILE A 441 3.17 3.96 16.17
N LEU A 442 2.27 4.92 15.96
CA LEU A 442 2.54 6.35 16.16
C LEU A 442 1.49 6.92 17.12
N ALA A 443 1.92 7.65 18.16
CA ALA A 443 1.03 8.39 19.04
C ALA A 443 1.49 9.85 19.17
N THR A 444 0.55 10.80 19.06
CA THR A 444 0.82 12.21 19.40
C THR A 444 0.19 12.54 20.75
N LEU A 445 0.99 13.05 21.67
CA LEU A 445 0.66 13.26 23.09
C LEU A 445 0.86 14.75 23.44
N ASP A 446 0.17 15.25 24.46
CA ASP A 446 0.35 16.64 24.89
C ASP A 446 1.74 16.90 25.48
N GLN A 447 2.18 18.17 25.51
CA GLN A 447 3.51 18.54 25.98
C GLN A 447 3.79 18.05 27.42
N GLY A 448 4.98 17.49 27.63
CA GLY A 448 5.40 16.95 28.93
C GLY A 448 4.90 15.53 29.21
N SER A 449 4.15 14.91 28.29
CA SER A 449 3.81 13.50 28.36
C SER A 449 5.04 12.60 28.18
N ASN A 450 5.00 11.41 28.78
CA ASN A 450 5.93 10.31 28.56
C ASN A 450 5.11 9.05 28.22
N ALA A 451 5.65 8.18 27.37
CA ALA A 451 5.00 6.94 26.96
C ALA A 451 5.98 5.76 26.97
N MET A 452 5.50 4.60 27.43
CA MET A 452 6.23 3.34 27.44
C MET A 452 5.34 2.23 26.90
N LEU A 453 5.86 1.45 25.93
CA LEU A 453 5.14 0.37 25.28
C LEU A 453 5.60 -0.99 25.83
N TYR A 454 4.67 -1.85 26.19
CA TYR A 454 4.94 -3.20 26.69
C TYR A 454 4.23 -4.21 25.80
N LYS A 455 4.93 -5.29 25.39
CA LYS A 455 4.30 -6.43 24.73
C LYS A 455 3.76 -7.41 25.77
N ILE A 456 2.52 -7.85 25.60
CA ILE A 456 1.86 -8.84 26.45
C ILE A 456 2.11 -10.25 25.89
N SER A 457 2.52 -11.17 26.76
CA SER A 457 2.63 -12.60 26.47
C SER A 457 2.09 -13.40 27.65
N GLY A 458 0.85 -13.90 27.54
CA GLY A 458 0.12 -14.50 28.65
C GLY A 458 -0.04 -13.51 29.81
N ASN A 459 0.48 -13.87 30.98
CA ASN A 459 0.45 -13.02 32.18
C ASN A 459 1.70 -12.12 32.35
N GLN A 460 2.61 -12.08 31.36
CA GLN A 460 3.82 -11.26 31.41
C GLN A 460 3.71 -10.05 30.48
N GLN A 461 4.27 -8.93 30.92
CA GLN A 461 4.51 -7.74 30.12
C GLN A 461 6.02 -7.53 29.99
N THR A 462 6.49 -7.31 28.77
CA THR A 462 7.91 -7.05 28.45
C THR A 462 8.03 -5.68 27.79
N LEU A 463 8.87 -4.80 28.34
CA LEU A 463 9.14 -3.48 27.78
C LEU A 463 9.68 -3.62 26.34
N VAL A 464 9.08 -2.90 25.40
CA VAL A 464 9.57 -2.78 24.02
C VAL A 464 10.76 -1.81 24.03
N THR A 465 11.83 -2.17 23.34
CA THR A 465 13.08 -1.40 23.26
C THR A 465 13.32 -0.94 21.83
N GLY A 466 13.83 0.28 21.65
CA GLY A 466 14.04 0.87 20.31
C GLY A 466 12.89 1.75 19.84
N THR A 467 11.92 2.03 20.71
CA THR A 467 10.88 3.04 20.50
C THR A 467 11.48 4.45 20.57
N ASP A 468 11.04 5.34 19.70
CA ASP A 468 11.37 6.77 19.76
C ASP A 468 10.32 7.54 20.57
N LEU A 469 10.79 8.53 21.35
CA LEU A 469 9.96 9.46 22.10
C LEU A 469 10.62 10.84 22.09
N TYR A 470 9.99 11.81 21.43
CA TYR A 470 10.58 13.15 21.24
C TYR A 470 9.53 14.26 21.19
N THR A 471 9.96 15.49 21.43
CA THR A 471 9.10 16.69 21.29
C THR A 471 9.19 17.22 19.87
N GLN A 472 8.05 17.27 19.16
CA GLN A 472 7.92 18.01 17.92
C GLN A 472 7.63 19.48 18.25
N PHE A 473 8.49 20.38 17.78
CA PHE A 473 8.28 21.82 17.92
C PHE A 473 7.35 22.34 16.81
N PRO A 474 6.56 23.40 17.06
CA PRO A 474 5.67 23.97 16.05
C PRO A 474 6.47 24.70 14.97
N ILE A 475 5.93 24.74 13.75
CA ILE A 475 6.47 25.52 12.63
C ILE A 475 6.25 27.01 12.94
N ILE A 476 7.17 27.87 12.53
CA ILE A 476 7.08 29.33 12.72
C ILE A 476 6.85 29.99 11.36
N ASP A 477 5.83 30.86 11.27
CA ASP A 477 5.60 31.72 10.11
C ASP A 477 6.82 32.66 9.92
N PRO A 478 7.59 32.53 8.82
CA PRO A 478 8.83 33.27 8.63
C PRO A 478 8.64 34.77 8.36
N SER A 479 7.38 35.24 8.24
CA SER A 479 7.05 36.66 8.06
C SER A 479 6.46 37.33 9.30
N THR A 480 5.83 36.58 10.22
CA THR A 480 5.15 37.14 11.41
C THR A 480 5.65 36.59 12.74
N GLY A 481 6.33 35.44 12.75
CA GLY A 481 6.80 34.79 13.98
C GLY A 481 5.71 34.03 14.75
N HIS A 482 4.50 33.90 14.21
CA HIS A 482 3.45 33.06 14.80
C HIS A 482 3.83 31.58 14.71
N THR A 483 3.49 30.78 15.73
CA THR A 483 3.70 29.34 15.73
C THR A 483 2.46 28.59 15.22
N SER A 484 2.66 27.39 14.67
CA SER A 484 1.59 26.45 14.29
C SER A 484 0.97 25.72 15.49
N GLY A 485 0.74 26.45 16.60
CA GLY A 485 0.28 25.89 17.88
C GLY A 485 1.41 25.67 18.90
N ASP A 486 1.15 24.80 19.88
CA ASP A 486 2.08 24.43 20.96
C ASP A 486 2.93 23.19 20.60
N PRO A 487 4.13 23.03 21.19
CA PRO A 487 4.91 21.80 21.05
C PRO A 487 4.15 20.58 21.59
N PHE A 488 4.35 19.41 20.98
CA PHE A 488 3.72 18.16 21.40
C PHE A 488 4.72 17.01 21.38
N VAL A 489 4.39 15.90 22.04
CA VAL A 489 5.27 14.72 22.09
C VAL A 489 4.82 13.70 21.05
N ILE A 490 5.77 13.12 20.34
CA ILE A 490 5.59 12.00 19.42
C ILE A 490 6.20 10.76 20.06
N PHE A 491 5.44 9.67 20.08
CA PHE A 491 5.90 8.31 20.38
C PHE A 491 5.81 7.47 19.10
N GLU A 492 6.85 6.71 18.81
CA GLU A 492 7.01 5.91 17.59
C GLU A 492 7.59 4.52 17.91
N ASP A 493 6.98 3.45 17.37
CA ASP A 493 7.49 2.07 17.37
C ASP A 493 7.43 1.49 15.95
N ALA A 494 8.59 1.20 15.37
CA ALA A 494 8.71 0.74 13.99
C ALA A 494 8.59 -0.79 13.89
N LYS A 495 7.82 -1.28 12.92
CA LYS A 495 7.64 -2.71 12.58
C LYS A 495 7.23 -3.57 13.80
N PRO A 496 6.14 -3.20 14.50
CA PRO A 496 5.65 -3.93 15.67
C PRO A 496 5.24 -5.36 15.30
N THR A 497 5.94 -6.36 15.85
CA THR A 497 5.58 -7.77 15.64
C THR A 497 4.13 -8.07 16.09
N PRO A 498 3.33 -8.85 15.35
CA PRO A 498 1.95 -9.15 15.73
C PRO A 498 1.76 -9.65 17.17
N GLY A 499 0.68 -9.24 17.81
CA GLY A 499 0.36 -9.56 19.20
C GLY A 499 -0.41 -8.46 19.93
N THR A 500 -0.51 -8.60 21.25
CA THR A 500 -1.17 -7.62 22.14
C THR A 500 -0.12 -6.81 22.90
N TYR A 501 -0.38 -5.53 23.09
CA TYR A 501 0.51 -4.56 23.73
C TYR A 501 -0.27 -3.66 24.70
N THR A 502 0.42 -3.05 25.66
CA THR A 502 -0.06 -1.91 26.44
C THR A 502 0.85 -0.70 26.27
N LEU A 503 0.27 0.42 25.86
CA LEU A 503 0.90 1.73 25.85
C LEU A 503 0.53 2.44 27.16
N HIS A 504 1.52 2.65 28.02
CA HIS A 504 1.39 3.35 29.30
C HIS A 504 1.80 4.80 29.11
N ILE A 505 0.88 5.73 29.35
CA ILE A 505 1.08 7.18 29.14
C ILE A 505 1.02 7.87 30.50
N THR A 506 1.99 8.74 30.79
CA THR A 506 1.95 9.64 31.95
C THR A 506 2.04 11.08 31.48
N ASN A 507 1.20 11.97 32.02
CA ASN A 507 1.35 13.41 31.84
C ASN A 507 1.19 14.07 33.22
N PRO A 508 2.24 14.75 33.75
CA PRO A 508 2.21 15.36 35.07
C PRO A 508 1.31 16.61 35.14
N ASN A 509 0.95 17.19 33.99
CA ASN A 509 0.05 18.33 33.93
C ASN A 509 -1.38 17.86 34.15
N ALA A 510 -1.93 18.15 35.33
CA ALA A 510 -3.28 17.73 35.69
C ALA A 510 -4.35 18.46 34.85
N GLY A 511 -5.19 17.72 34.13
CA GLY A 511 -6.15 18.30 33.21
C GLY A 511 -6.93 17.27 32.41
N VAL A 512 -7.60 17.75 31.35
CA VAL A 512 -8.04 16.90 30.24
C VAL A 512 -6.90 16.87 29.23
N SER A 513 -6.35 15.69 29.00
CA SER A 513 -5.34 15.45 27.97
C SER A 513 -5.94 14.76 26.76
N THR A 514 -5.26 14.91 25.62
CA THR A 514 -5.61 14.27 24.36
C THR A 514 -4.43 13.49 23.81
N LEU A 515 -4.72 12.33 23.21
CA LEU A 515 -3.84 11.71 22.23
C LEU A 515 -4.57 11.41 20.93
N GLN A 516 -3.79 11.33 19.85
CA GLN A 516 -4.20 10.70 18.61
C GLN A 516 -3.25 9.53 18.36
N LEU A 517 -3.81 8.33 18.26
CA LEU A 517 -3.08 7.11 17.94
C LEU A 517 -3.28 6.75 16.46
N TYR A 518 -2.23 6.22 15.83
CA TYR A 518 -2.20 5.72 14.47
C TYR A 518 -1.54 4.33 14.49
N LEU A 519 -2.20 3.33 13.93
CA LEU A 519 -1.65 2.00 13.68
C LEU A 519 -1.53 1.81 12.17
N TYR A 520 -0.33 1.44 11.72
CA TYR A 520 -0.04 1.15 10.31
C TYR A 520 0.22 -0.34 10.16
N LEU A 521 -0.37 -0.93 9.12
CA LEU A 521 -0.08 -2.27 8.64
C LEU A 521 1.08 -2.25 7.63
N SER A 522 1.59 -3.43 7.27
CA SER A 522 2.80 -3.58 6.45
C SER A 522 2.64 -3.13 4.99
N ASP A 523 1.40 -3.08 4.49
CA ASP A 523 0.99 -2.50 3.21
C ASP A 523 0.88 -0.96 3.26
N GLY A 524 0.95 -0.38 4.46
CA GLY A 524 0.71 1.03 4.75
C GLY A 524 -0.73 1.34 5.15
N SER A 525 -1.68 0.40 5.14
CA SER A 525 -3.06 0.67 5.57
C SER A 525 -3.08 1.19 7.01
N VAL A 526 -3.87 2.25 7.27
CA VAL A 526 -3.81 3.02 8.52
C VAL A 526 -5.16 3.04 9.25
N SER A 527 -5.13 2.82 10.57
CA SER A 527 -6.25 3.02 11.49
C SER A 527 -5.89 4.13 12.48
N THR A 528 -6.80 5.08 12.70
CA THR A 528 -6.55 6.25 13.57
C THR A 528 -7.62 6.38 14.64
N GLN A 529 -7.23 6.73 15.87
CA GLN A 529 -8.16 6.86 17.00
C GLN A 529 -7.81 8.07 17.90
N PRO A 530 -8.69 9.07 18.02
CA PRO A 530 -8.60 10.07 19.08
C PRO A 530 -8.99 9.44 20.43
N ILE A 531 -8.25 9.77 21.48
CA ILE A 531 -8.54 9.36 22.87
C ILE A 531 -8.31 10.56 23.78
N SER A 532 -9.31 10.89 24.61
CA SER A 532 -9.22 11.94 25.62
C SER A 532 -9.28 11.32 27.01
N PHE A 533 -8.40 11.73 27.90
CA PHE A 533 -8.25 11.15 29.24
C PHE A 533 -7.95 12.21 30.30
N LEU A 534 -8.02 11.83 31.57
CA LEU A 534 -7.72 12.73 32.70
C LEU A 534 -6.28 12.52 33.19
N SER A 535 -5.44 13.52 32.98
CA SER A 535 -4.01 13.52 33.34
C SER A 535 -3.74 14.09 34.73
N GLY A 536 -2.51 13.93 35.23
CA GLY A 536 -2.05 14.47 36.52
C GLY A 536 -1.30 13.43 37.36
N GLN A 537 -2.04 12.51 37.97
CA GLN A 537 -1.48 11.37 38.71
C GLN A 537 -1.76 10.05 38.00
N GLY A 538 -0.86 9.08 38.22
CA GLY A 538 -0.90 7.74 37.66
C GLY A 538 -0.60 7.68 36.16
N ASP A 539 -0.63 6.46 35.63
CA ASP A 539 -0.52 6.15 34.22
C ASP A 539 -1.89 5.83 33.61
N GLN A 540 -2.05 6.19 32.34
CA GLN A 540 -3.21 5.89 31.52
C GLN A 540 -2.80 4.78 30.55
N THR A 541 -3.51 3.65 30.59
CA THR A 541 -3.14 2.44 29.87
C THR A 541 -4.06 2.20 28.67
N ILE A 542 -3.47 2.04 27.49
CA ILE A 542 -4.19 1.74 26.25
C ILE A 542 -3.71 0.37 25.76
N GLN A 543 -4.63 -0.59 25.64
CA GLN A 543 -4.33 -1.88 25.05
C GLN A 543 -4.47 -1.82 23.53
N LEU A 544 -3.47 -2.36 22.84
CA LEU A 544 -3.40 -2.46 21.38
C LEU A 544 -3.36 -3.94 21.00
N THR A 545 -4.05 -4.34 19.94
CA THR A 545 -3.83 -5.61 19.25
C THR A 545 -3.40 -5.28 17.83
N ILE A 546 -2.31 -5.91 17.38
CA ILE A 546 -1.69 -5.69 16.06
C ILE A 546 -1.63 -7.03 15.33
N GLY A 547 -2.13 -7.09 14.10
CA GLY A 547 -2.10 -8.30 13.27
C GLY A 547 -3.22 -8.37 12.24
N SER A 548 -3.97 -9.49 12.21
CA SER A 548 -5.06 -9.71 11.24
C SER A 548 -6.30 -8.83 11.47
N THR A 549 -6.44 -8.27 12.66
CA THR A 549 -7.50 -7.34 13.06
C THR A 549 -6.91 -6.39 14.08
N ASP A 550 -6.59 -5.17 13.66
CA ASP A 550 -6.05 -4.16 14.58
C ASP A 550 -7.16 -3.61 15.47
N THR A 551 -6.91 -3.56 16.77
CA THR A 551 -7.88 -3.06 17.77
C THR A 551 -7.21 -2.14 18.77
N ILE A 552 -7.82 -0.99 19.02
CA ILE A 552 -7.38 -0.01 20.03
C ILE A 552 -8.45 -0.02 21.14
N THR A 553 -8.04 -0.19 22.39
CA THR A 553 -8.98 -0.25 23.53
C THR A 553 -8.35 0.39 24.77
N GLN A 554 -8.97 1.44 25.29
CA GLN A 554 -8.58 2.05 26.56
C GLN A 554 -8.88 1.06 27.70
N VAL A 555 -7.90 0.84 28.59
CA VAL A 555 -8.08 -0.05 29.75
C VAL A 555 -8.71 0.76 30.88
N VAL A 556 -9.97 0.44 31.21
CA VAL A 556 -10.74 1.16 32.24
C VAL A 556 -11.29 0.17 33.27
N ASP A 557 -11.04 0.46 34.55
CA ASP A 557 -11.53 -0.32 35.69
C ASP A 557 -11.92 0.58 36.89
N PHE A 558 -12.16 -0.01 38.07
CA PHE A 558 -12.51 0.75 39.27
C PHE A 558 -11.37 1.67 39.76
N SER A 559 -10.12 1.29 39.55
CA SER A 559 -8.94 2.05 39.97
C SER A 559 -8.67 3.22 39.03
N THR A 560 -8.85 3.04 37.72
CA THR A 560 -8.76 4.17 36.76
C THR A 560 -9.86 5.19 37.03
N LEU A 561 -11.11 4.77 37.27
CA LEU A 561 -12.21 5.66 37.66
C LEU A 561 -11.98 6.41 38.98
N GLN A 562 -11.29 5.80 39.94
CA GLN A 562 -10.88 6.48 41.17
C GLN A 562 -9.80 7.52 40.89
N LEU A 563 -8.85 7.21 40.00
CA LEU A 563 -7.78 8.10 39.54
C LEU A 563 -8.33 9.29 38.76
N ASP A 564 -9.34 9.09 37.91
CA ASP A 564 -10.03 10.15 37.17
C ASP A 564 -10.64 11.18 38.13
N LEU A 565 -11.31 10.75 39.19
CA LEU A 565 -11.84 11.66 40.21
C LEU A 565 -10.74 12.42 40.97
N ILE A 566 -9.57 11.78 41.20
CA ILE A 566 -8.40 12.43 41.79
C ILE A 566 -7.83 13.48 40.82
N ASN A 567 -7.73 13.16 39.53
CA ASN A 567 -7.21 14.05 38.49
C ASN A 567 -8.16 15.24 38.24
N ILE A 568 -9.48 15.04 38.21
CA ILE A 568 -10.49 16.12 38.18
C ILE A 568 -10.32 17.06 39.38
N LYS A 569 -10.06 16.53 40.57
CA LYS A 569 -9.82 17.31 41.78
C LYS A 569 -8.52 18.11 41.69
N ASN A 570 -7.41 17.46 41.31
CA ASN A 570 -6.09 18.08 41.20
C ASN A 570 -6.05 19.17 40.13
N ALA A 571 -6.78 18.98 39.03
CA ALA A 571 -6.93 19.95 37.93
C ALA A 571 -7.98 21.05 38.20
N ASN A 572 -8.62 21.08 39.38
CA ASN A 572 -9.71 22.01 39.74
C ASN A 572 -10.90 22.00 38.75
N LEU A 573 -11.23 20.84 38.18
CA LEU A 573 -12.29 20.67 37.18
C LEU A 573 -13.69 20.47 37.79
N PHE A 574 -13.84 20.66 39.11
CA PHE A 574 -15.15 20.81 39.76
C PHE A 574 -15.61 22.27 39.71
N THR A 575 -16.78 22.52 39.13
CA THR A 575 -17.29 23.87 38.82
C THR A 575 -18.09 24.52 39.97
N PHE A 576 -18.42 23.76 41.02
CA PHE A 576 -19.27 24.24 42.12
C PHE A 576 -18.44 24.47 43.40
N HIS A 577 -18.59 25.66 44.01
CA HIS A 577 -17.84 26.04 45.22
C HIS A 577 -18.05 25.01 46.35
N ASN A 578 -16.96 24.61 47.01
CA ASN A 578 -16.90 23.55 48.04
C ASN A 578 -17.26 22.12 47.57
N TYR A 579 -17.46 21.87 46.28
CA TYR A 579 -17.62 20.50 45.76
C TYR A 579 -16.26 19.94 45.32
N ASN A 580 -15.95 18.70 45.72
CA ASN A 580 -14.64 18.08 45.53
C ASN A 580 -14.69 16.59 45.12
N GLY A 581 -15.86 16.10 44.69
CA GLY A 581 -16.04 14.72 44.24
C GLY A 581 -16.03 13.64 45.32
N ASN A 582 -15.87 13.98 46.61
CA ASN A 582 -15.77 12.97 47.68
C ASN A 582 -16.98 12.01 47.75
N ASP A 583 -18.19 12.47 47.39
CA ASP A 583 -19.38 11.62 47.36
C ASP A 583 -19.32 10.54 46.25
N LEU A 584 -18.83 10.91 45.06
CA LEU A 584 -18.56 9.97 43.96
C LEU A 584 -17.45 8.98 44.32
N HIS A 585 -16.32 9.48 44.84
CA HIS A 585 -15.16 8.65 45.17
C HIS A 585 -15.49 7.61 46.26
N ASN A 586 -16.23 8.01 47.31
CA ASN A 586 -16.62 7.10 48.38
C ASN A 586 -17.51 5.95 47.90
N ILE A 587 -18.43 6.19 46.94
CA ILE A 587 -19.29 5.11 46.39
C ILE A 587 -18.49 4.17 45.47
N LEU A 588 -17.54 4.68 44.68
CA LEU A 588 -16.64 3.83 43.89
C LEU A 588 -15.81 2.91 44.80
N THR A 589 -15.19 3.46 45.85
CA THR A 589 -14.39 2.68 46.82
C THR A 589 -15.24 1.63 47.54
N ALA A 590 -16.46 1.96 47.96
CA ALA A 590 -17.39 0.98 48.51
C ALA A 590 -17.80 -0.11 47.49
N THR A 591 -17.95 0.25 46.22
CA THR A 591 -18.28 -0.68 45.14
C THR A 591 -17.13 -1.65 44.85
N GLN A 592 -15.90 -1.15 44.74
CA GLN A 592 -14.69 -1.95 44.50
C GLN A 592 -14.46 -2.96 45.63
N HIS A 593 -14.59 -2.54 46.90
CA HIS A 593 -14.54 -3.46 48.05
C HIS A 593 -15.65 -4.51 48.03
N SER A 594 -16.84 -4.15 47.54
CA SER A 594 -17.96 -5.08 47.41
C SER A 594 -17.79 -6.05 46.24
N TYR A 595 -17.11 -5.65 45.17
CA TYR A 595 -16.91 -6.43 43.95
C TYR A 595 -16.21 -7.77 44.23
N GLN A 596 -15.16 -7.73 45.05
CA GLN A 596 -14.40 -8.92 45.49
C GLN A 596 -15.21 -9.90 46.36
N ARG A 597 -16.37 -9.49 46.90
CA ARG A 597 -17.17 -10.28 47.86
C ARG A 597 -18.50 -10.73 47.28
N ASN A 598 -19.17 -9.87 46.51
CA ASN A 598 -20.47 -10.13 45.90
C ASN A 598 -20.68 -9.23 44.67
N LYS A 599 -20.48 -9.81 43.48
CA LYS A 599 -20.60 -9.12 42.19
C LYS A 599 -21.99 -8.48 41.98
N LEU A 600 -23.07 -9.14 42.42
CA LEU A 600 -24.44 -8.65 42.25
C LEU A 600 -24.72 -7.43 43.14
N ALA A 601 -24.29 -7.47 44.42
CA ALA A 601 -24.43 -6.34 45.33
C ALA A 601 -23.58 -5.14 44.86
N SER A 602 -22.36 -5.41 44.38
CA SER A 602 -21.49 -4.41 43.77
C SER A 602 -22.11 -3.75 42.53
N LYS A 603 -22.84 -4.51 41.68
CA LYS A 603 -23.56 -3.91 40.54
C LYS A 603 -24.62 -2.90 40.98
N MET A 604 -25.30 -3.14 42.12
CA MET A 604 -26.27 -2.19 42.68
C MET A 604 -25.60 -0.91 43.22
N THR A 605 -24.48 -1.02 43.93
CA THR A 605 -23.74 0.17 44.41
C THR A 605 -23.12 0.95 43.25
N TYR A 606 -22.70 0.26 42.18
CA TYR A 606 -22.23 0.90 40.95
C TYR A 606 -23.35 1.66 40.23
N GLN A 607 -24.56 1.09 40.15
CA GLN A 607 -25.71 1.82 39.60
C GLN A 607 -26.05 3.07 40.42
N ALA A 608 -25.86 3.04 41.74
CA ALA A 608 -25.99 4.23 42.58
C ALA A 608 -24.90 5.28 42.29
N PHE A 609 -23.67 4.87 41.98
CA PHE A 609 -22.62 5.77 41.47
C PHE A 609 -23.01 6.39 40.12
N MET A 610 -23.49 5.62 39.14
CA MET A 610 -23.94 6.14 37.83
C MET A 610 -25.05 7.19 37.96
N ASN A 611 -26.03 6.92 38.83
CA ASN A 611 -27.12 7.84 39.12
C ASN A 611 -26.60 9.12 39.81
N LEU A 612 -25.67 8.99 40.76
CA LEU A 612 -25.05 10.13 41.43
C LEU A 612 -24.20 10.98 40.46
N LEU A 613 -23.39 10.35 39.61
CA LEU A 613 -22.59 11.03 38.58
C LEU A 613 -23.49 11.89 37.67
N THR A 614 -24.61 11.32 37.21
CA THR A 614 -25.62 12.06 36.42
C THR A 614 -26.17 13.27 37.18
N LEU A 615 -26.49 13.12 38.48
CA LEU A 615 -26.91 14.22 39.37
C LEU A 615 -25.80 15.22 39.71
N ARG A 616 -24.55 14.97 39.31
CA ARG A 616 -23.38 15.82 39.50
C ARG A 616 -22.86 16.44 38.21
N LYS A 617 -23.47 16.16 37.06
CA LYS A 617 -23.06 16.66 35.72
C LYS A 617 -22.76 18.17 35.69
N SER A 618 -23.61 18.99 36.29
CA SER A 618 -23.42 20.46 36.32
C SER A 618 -22.32 20.96 37.27
N ARG A 619 -21.73 20.08 38.09
CA ARG A 619 -20.66 20.37 39.05
C ARG A 619 -19.27 19.95 38.58
N ILE A 620 -19.17 19.38 37.38
CA ILE A 620 -17.93 18.91 36.75
C ILE A 620 -17.82 19.63 35.40
N GLN A 621 -16.61 20.03 34.98
CA GLN A 621 -16.43 20.63 33.67
C GLN A 621 -16.89 19.68 32.55
N PRO A 622 -17.53 20.16 31.46
CA PRO A 622 -18.17 19.29 30.47
C PRO A 622 -17.25 18.22 29.84
N ALA A 623 -16.00 18.58 29.51
CA ALA A 623 -15.04 17.64 28.94
C ALA A 623 -14.63 16.54 29.93
N ALA A 624 -14.31 16.91 31.18
CA ALA A 624 -14.01 15.96 32.24
C ALA A 624 -15.19 15.06 32.60
N TYR A 625 -16.42 15.60 32.58
CA TYR A 625 -17.63 14.80 32.77
C TYR A 625 -17.83 13.79 31.64
N ALA A 626 -17.53 14.17 30.38
CA ALA A 626 -17.69 13.28 29.24
C ALA A 626 -16.79 12.04 29.36
N ILE A 627 -15.50 12.25 29.67
CA ILE A 627 -14.52 11.19 29.91
C ILE A 627 -14.97 10.29 31.07
N LEU A 628 -15.16 10.86 32.26
CA LEU A 628 -15.59 10.11 33.45
C LEU A 628 -16.91 9.35 33.23
N SER A 629 -17.84 9.90 32.45
CA SER A 629 -19.12 9.23 32.12
C SER A 629 -18.96 8.12 31.08
N GLN A 630 -18.01 8.24 30.15
CA GLN A 630 -17.69 7.21 29.16
C GLN A 630 -17.00 6.02 29.84
N ASP A 631 -15.98 6.30 30.63
CA ASP A 631 -15.22 5.32 31.41
C ASP A 631 -16.15 4.59 32.41
N ALA A 632 -17.09 5.33 33.02
CA ALA A 632 -18.08 4.73 33.92
C ALA A 632 -19.09 3.82 33.19
N GLN A 633 -19.44 4.13 31.94
CA GLN A 633 -20.25 3.22 31.11
C GLN A 633 -19.45 1.98 30.68
N TYR A 634 -18.16 2.14 30.36
CA TYR A 634 -17.30 1.02 30.00
C TYR A 634 -17.20 -0.02 31.14
N VAL A 635 -16.96 0.43 32.37
CA VAL A 635 -16.89 -0.46 33.55
C VAL A 635 -18.26 -1.13 33.82
N LEU A 636 -19.39 -0.44 33.63
CA LEU A 636 -20.72 -1.06 33.75
C LEU A 636 -20.92 -2.23 32.77
N GLN A 637 -20.39 -2.09 31.55
CA GLN A 637 -20.56 -3.08 30.47
C GLN A 637 -19.59 -4.26 30.59
N HIS A 638 -18.33 -4.00 30.95
CA HIS A 638 -17.27 -5.01 30.89
C HIS A 638 -16.94 -5.66 32.25
N ALA A 639 -17.15 -4.96 33.37
CA ALA A 639 -16.89 -5.53 34.68
C ALA A 639 -18.08 -6.36 35.23
N PHE A 640 -19.33 -6.10 34.82
CA PHE A 640 -20.54 -6.58 35.51
C PHE A 640 -21.41 -7.61 34.77
#